data_AF-A0A6I1MZY6-F1
#
_entry.id   AF-A0A6I1MZY6-F1
#
_cell.length_a   1.000
_cell.length_b   1.000
_cell.length_c   1.000
_cell.angle_alpha   90.00
_cell.angle_beta   90.00
_cell.angle_gamma   90.00
#
_symmetry.space_group_name_H-M   'P 1'
#
loop_
_entity.id
_entity.type
_entity.pdbx_description
1 polymer ?
#
loop_
_entity_poly.entity_id
_entity_poly.type
_entity_poly.pdbx_seq_one_letter_code
_entity_poly.pdbx_strand_id
1 'polypeptide(L)'
;MIALHTITTRMLPLGVALALAACGGGGGEKSAASTPDPVQVQPPPVVAVPAPIVSDPGQPGVVVKPAAATSSAVENPAMSAFQAIDGSVTTRWSSTAVDNAYIQFDFGASTAIGYMKLLWEDSYAKQYAVQVSDDGQNWSQLRYVTDGRGGAEEFFNLGARARYLRVQGVERATQYGYSLFEVEFKSPGNDNTLPTATTSALRYPASGAGWTPLPASAEPLETLQFTLADGTLVTRFGARGLARHGRERGEDWNEIGYGPNDTVDPATGLPVDKGPGNYLTFVPQYFKNRTWGVEIIDNSRVAGVAKPTLIVNQYTTVDFLPGGVAFFRGFDRPGVTGYGWMAPGELVDRGVAVCKPTPYPANGKLATATGINGACTLQVKDYPGHGGLDAAGMPNNVHVPARALAVGDVIEVSPSMFSTTAAMGAIGDTGGIRYYSAEWIYVVGAGLRPWYGVQPRLNSVPLPAATLAGGLGSVSYNYSDNGLFMFQQPHNHIGMQNMQRFVEGRRLVHTSFTTGEHNEPGNDRYAAAVGLQGQRFNQSACIACHVNNGRSPAPAAINQRLDTMSVRVAAIDANGVQSPHPQYGAAVQMNGVSATGARQNWGSGVRVAAFDTRQVTLADGTVVELRKPAIAFDGATPAAVSLRAAQPMMGTGLLEAIPEAEILSHVRSSPDADGVIGVANFVFDPESGAVRLGRFGWKASKASLRHQTASALLADMAVTSPVYRNRSCHTDPAGCGAAAAQPGITEADLQLITQYLALVAVPAQRSMPSGFPRGVAPLDEHRVDAAQVAAGARLFNGMRCVACHTAQMTTGSGHLFAELRNQTIAPYSDLLLHDMGPGLADNLVEGQAKGNMWRTAPLWGIGYTDKVMGSAGSVGYLHDGRARNLTEAILWHDGEAARARQRFEQLSRTDRDAVLAFLKSL
;
A
#
# COMPACT_ATOMS: atom_id res chain seq x y z
N MET A 1 46.85 -43.84 -25.89
CA MET A 1 47.80 -44.93 -25.57
C MET A 1 47.85 -45.08 -24.07
N ILE A 2 47.56 -46.29 -23.56
CA ILE A 2 48.30 -47.06 -22.52
C ILE A 2 48.94 -46.20 -21.38
N ALA A 3 48.75 -46.41 -20.08
CA ALA A 3 48.09 -47.44 -19.28
C ALA A 3 47.94 -47.00 -17.80
N LEU A 4 47.21 -47.84 -17.06
CA LEU A 4 47.13 -48.06 -15.61
C LEU A 4 48.40 -47.76 -14.77
N HIS A 5 48.19 -47.33 -13.51
CA HIS A 5 48.56 -48.06 -12.27
C HIS A 5 48.01 -47.43 -10.95
N THR A 6 47.09 -48.17 -10.31
CA THR A 6 47.00 -48.63 -8.89
C THR A 6 47.40 -47.82 -7.63
N ILE A 7 46.50 -47.92 -6.62
CA ILE A 7 46.69 -48.11 -5.14
C ILE A 7 47.03 -46.82 -4.32
N THR A 8 46.42 -46.43 -3.18
CA THR A 8 45.89 -47.11 -1.96
C THR A 8 44.99 -46.15 -1.10
N THR A 9 44.04 -46.73 -0.32
CA THR A 9 43.50 -46.37 1.04
C THR A 9 43.72 -44.96 1.64
N ARG A 10 42.78 -44.31 2.37
CA ARG A 10 42.02 -44.75 3.58
C ARG A 10 41.02 -43.65 4.03
N MET A 11 39.86 -44.06 4.54
CA MET A 11 38.98 -43.44 5.57
C MET A 11 38.33 -42.04 5.39
N LEU A 12 36.98 -42.06 5.42
CA LEU A 12 35.96 -41.00 5.57
C LEU A 12 36.00 -40.28 6.96
N PRO A 13 35.17 -39.24 7.27
CA PRO A 13 33.94 -38.76 6.60
C PRO A 13 33.71 -37.22 6.53
N LEU A 14 32.90 -36.78 5.57
CA LEU A 14 31.73 -35.88 5.68
C LEU A 14 31.42 -35.32 4.29
N GLY A 15 30.17 -35.40 3.83
CA GLY A 15 29.78 -34.72 2.59
C GLY A 15 28.46 -35.18 2.00
N VAL A 16 27.58 -34.20 1.81
CA VAL A 16 26.33 -34.20 1.04
C VAL A 16 26.57 -34.66 -0.42
N ALA A 17 25.62 -35.41 -0.99
CA ALA A 17 24.96 -35.15 -2.30
C ALA A 17 24.54 -36.42 -3.06
N LEU A 18 23.26 -36.43 -3.43
CA LEU A 18 22.64 -36.85 -4.69
C LEU A 18 23.43 -37.76 -5.66
N ALA A 19 22.75 -38.81 -6.15
CA ALA A 19 23.04 -39.43 -7.43
C ALA A 19 21.79 -39.41 -8.32
N LEU A 20 21.92 -38.67 -9.44
CA LEU A 20 21.09 -38.71 -10.63
C LEU A 20 21.83 -39.56 -11.68
N ALA A 21 21.10 -40.37 -12.46
CA ALA A 21 21.36 -40.69 -13.88
C ALA A 21 20.17 -41.52 -14.40
N ALA A 22 19.31 -40.99 -15.28
CA ALA A 22 19.45 -40.87 -16.74
C ALA A 22 19.25 -42.25 -17.43
N CYS A 23 18.47 -42.46 -18.50
CA CYS A 23 17.99 -41.63 -19.61
C CYS A 23 16.85 -42.39 -20.33
N GLY A 24 15.99 -41.67 -21.09
CA GLY A 24 15.10 -42.30 -22.09
C GLY A 24 13.97 -41.36 -22.54
N GLY A 25 14.19 -40.66 -23.66
CA GLY A 25 13.21 -39.76 -24.27
C GLY A 25 12.16 -40.47 -25.14
N GLY A 26 11.01 -39.80 -25.32
CA GLY A 26 9.96 -40.19 -26.25
C GLY A 26 8.89 -39.11 -26.31
N GLY A 27 8.82 -38.40 -27.44
CA GLY A 27 7.79 -37.42 -27.73
C GLY A 27 6.41 -38.07 -27.91
N GLY A 28 5.39 -37.38 -27.41
CA GLY A 28 3.99 -37.75 -27.56
C GLY A 28 3.12 -36.78 -26.78
N GLU A 29 2.23 -36.08 -27.49
CA GLU A 29 1.19 -35.22 -26.94
C GLU A 29 0.47 -35.93 -25.76
N LYS A 30 0.47 -35.29 -24.59
CA LYS A 30 -0.39 -35.68 -23.47
C LYS A 30 -1.14 -34.47 -22.96
N SER A 31 -2.38 -34.36 -23.42
CA SER A 31 -3.58 -34.01 -22.65
C SER A 31 -3.28 -33.71 -21.18
N ALA A 32 -3.57 -32.47 -20.77
CA ALA A 32 -3.63 -32.05 -19.38
C ALA A 32 -4.51 -33.03 -18.58
N ALA A 33 -3.87 -33.88 -17.77
CA ALA A 33 -4.58 -34.63 -16.74
C ALA A 33 -4.90 -33.64 -15.63
N SER A 34 -6.19 -33.33 -15.51
CA SER A 34 -6.77 -32.58 -14.40
C SER A 34 -6.29 -33.16 -13.07
N THR A 35 -5.58 -32.34 -12.28
CA THR A 35 -5.55 -32.53 -10.83
C THR A 35 -7.01 -32.61 -10.34
N PRO A 36 -7.39 -33.60 -9.52
CA PRO A 36 -8.74 -33.60 -8.96
C PRO A 36 -8.89 -32.32 -8.15
N ASP A 37 -9.92 -31.54 -8.48
CA ASP A 37 -10.26 -30.33 -7.73
C ASP A 37 -10.34 -30.69 -6.23
N PRO A 38 -9.78 -29.88 -5.32
CA PRO A 38 -10.06 -30.05 -3.91
C PRO A 38 -11.58 -30.02 -3.75
N VAL A 39 -12.13 -31.01 -3.05
CA VAL A 39 -13.56 -31.08 -2.76
C VAL A 39 -13.96 -29.74 -2.14
N GLN A 40 -14.62 -28.90 -2.94
CA GLN A 40 -15.26 -27.70 -2.46
C GLN A 40 -16.36 -28.21 -1.53
N VAL A 41 -16.11 -28.20 -0.21
CA VAL A 41 -17.16 -28.39 0.77
C VAL A 41 -18.11 -27.23 0.55
N GLN A 42 -19.18 -27.47 -0.22
CA GLN A 42 -20.20 -26.45 -0.43
C GLN A 42 -20.72 -26.06 0.94
N PRO A 43 -20.60 -24.77 1.35
CA PRO A 43 -21.24 -24.35 2.56
C PRO A 43 -22.74 -24.63 2.40
N PRO A 44 -23.41 -25.13 3.46
CA PRO A 44 -24.85 -25.35 3.41
C PRO A 44 -25.55 -24.03 3.00
N PRO A 45 -26.72 -24.11 2.34
CA PRO A 45 -27.46 -22.93 1.94
C PRO A 45 -27.62 -21.98 3.13
N VAL A 46 -27.37 -20.70 2.91
CA VAL A 46 -27.55 -19.66 3.92
C VAL A 46 -29.05 -19.53 4.17
N VAL A 47 -29.57 -20.30 5.12
CA VAL A 47 -30.91 -20.10 5.68
C VAL A 47 -30.83 -18.93 6.66
N ALA A 48 -31.86 -18.08 6.67
CA ALA A 48 -31.91 -16.92 7.56
C ALA A 48 -31.77 -17.35 9.02
N VAL A 49 -30.84 -16.71 9.74
CA VAL A 49 -30.68 -16.88 11.18
C VAL A 49 -31.96 -16.37 11.87
N PRO A 50 -32.47 -17.06 12.91
CA PRO A 50 -33.59 -16.57 13.71
C PRO A 50 -33.36 -15.14 14.21
N ALA A 51 -34.44 -14.36 14.37
CA ALA A 51 -34.35 -12.97 14.81
C ALA A 51 -33.54 -12.84 16.12
N PRO A 52 -32.61 -11.87 16.23
CA PRO A 52 -31.80 -11.68 17.42
C PRO A 52 -32.68 -11.37 18.63
N ILE A 53 -32.41 -12.02 19.76
CA ILE A 53 -33.12 -11.77 21.02
C ILE A 53 -32.59 -10.46 21.63
N VAL A 54 -33.51 -9.56 22.00
CA VAL A 54 -33.21 -8.41 22.86
C VAL A 54 -32.92 -8.94 24.27
N SER A 55 -31.69 -8.76 24.75
CA SER A 55 -31.28 -9.14 26.10
C SER A 55 -31.90 -8.23 27.16
N ASP A 56 -32.05 -8.74 28.39
CA ASP A 56 -32.21 -7.90 29.58
C ASP A 56 -30.85 -7.24 29.88
N PRO A 57 -30.73 -5.90 29.76
CA PRO A 57 -29.44 -5.21 29.88
C PRO A 57 -28.86 -5.18 31.30
N GLY A 58 -29.58 -5.68 32.31
CA GLY A 58 -29.18 -5.54 33.71
C GLY A 58 -28.27 -6.65 34.29
N GLN A 59 -28.23 -7.84 33.69
CA GLN A 59 -27.61 -9.03 34.33
C GLN A 59 -26.54 -9.71 33.46
N PRO A 60 -25.51 -10.33 34.05
CA PRO A 60 -24.57 -11.18 33.34
C PRO A 60 -25.24 -12.44 32.75
N GLY A 61 -24.65 -12.99 31.69
CA GLY A 61 -25.11 -14.24 31.09
C GLY A 61 -24.96 -15.42 32.04
N VAL A 62 -25.93 -16.34 32.02
CA VAL A 62 -25.94 -17.54 32.87
C VAL A 62 -25.40 -18.72 32.07
N VAL A 63 -24.62 -19.60 32.72
CA VAL A 63 -24.08 -20.82 32.09
C VAL A 63 -25.21 -21.68 31.52
N VAL A 64 -25.03 -22.10 30.27
CA VAL A 64 -25.92 -23.02 29.56
C VAL A 64 -25.17 -24.33 29.35
N LYS A 65 -25.71 -25.43 29.88
CA LYS A 65 -25.15 -26.77 29.69
C LYS A 65 -25.90 -27.51 28.58
N PRO A 66 -25.22 -28.03 27.55
CA PRO A 66 -25.85 -28.97 26.61
C PRO A 66 -26.42 -30.19 27.34
N ALA A 67 -27.57 -30.68 26.88
CA ALA A 67 -28.15 -31.93 27.37
C ALA A 67 -27.41 -33.15 26.82
N ALA A 68 -26.87 -33.05 25.60
CA ALA A 68 -26.05 -34.08 24.98
C ALA A 68 -25.09 -33.47 23.95
N ALA A 69 -24.02 -34.21 23.63
CA ALA A 69 -23.12 -33.91 22.51
C ALA A 69 -22.99 -35.14 21.59
N THR A 70 -22.93 -34.90 20.29
CA THR A 70 -22.68 -35.91 19.26
C THR A 70 -21.67 -35.38 18.25
N SER A 71 -21.03 -36.24 17.47
CA SER A 71 -20.01 -35.84 16.50
C SER A 71 -20.02 -36.73 15.27
N SER A 72 -19.20 -36.36 14.28
CA SER A 72 -18.72 -37.29 13.27
C SER A 72 -17.90 -38.43 13.90
N ALA A 73 -17.34 -39.32 13.06
CA ALA A 73 -16.46 -40.40 13.50
C ALA A 73 -15.32 -39.88 14.40
N VAL A 74 -15.04 -40.63 15.45
CA VAL A 74 -14.06 -40.30 16.49
C VAL A 74 -12.77 -41.10 16.30
N GLU A 75 -11.66 -40.57 16.79
CA GLU A 75 -10.34 -41.22 16.77
C GLU A 75 -10.40 -42.62 17.42
N ASN A 76 -11.10 -42.73 18.56
CA ASN A 76 -11.42 -43.98 19.22
C ASN A 76 -12.61 -43.78 20.19
N PRO A 77 -13.25 -44.85 20.70
CA PRO A 77 -14.44 -44.73 21.54
C PRO A 77 -14.25 -43.97 22.86
N ALA A 78 -13.02 -43.88 23.38
CA ALA A 78 -12.70 -43.16 24.62
C ALA A 78 -12.49 -41.65 24.40
N MET A 79 -12.70 -41.14 23.19
CA MET A 79 -12.63 -39.71 22.82
C MET A 79 -13.93 -39.24 22.17
N SER A 80 -15.06 -39.66 22.75
CA SER A 80 -16.41 -39.33 22.27
C SER A 80 -16.73 -37.82 22.40
N ALA A 81 -17.86 -37.38 21.85
CA ALA A 81 -18.28 -35.99 21.94
C ALA A 81 -18.59 -35.55 23.39
N PHE A 82 -18.93 -36.50 24.27
CA PHE A 82 -19.24 -36.21 25.68
C PHE A 82 -18.03 -35.63 26.43
N GLN A 83 -16.82 -36.03 26.08
CA GLN A 83 -15.59 -35.54 26.70
C GLN A 83 -15.39 -34.02 26.53
N ALA A 84 -16.07 -33.37 25.59
CA ALA A 84 -16.00 -31.91 25.41
C ALA A 84 -16.99 -31.12 26.28
N ILE A 85 -17.82 -31.81 27.07
CA ILE A 85 -18.84 -31.21 27.96
C ILE A 85 -18.86 -31.87 29.35
N ASP A 86 -17.82 -32.62 29.71
CA ASP A 86 -17.76 -33.37 30.97
C ASP A 86 -17.18 -32.52 32.13
N GLY A 87 -16.66 -31.33 31.81
CA GLY A 87 -16.09 -30.38 32.75
C GLY A 87 -14.64 -30.66 33.11
N SER A 88 -13.95 -31.53 32.37
CA SER A 88 -12.57 -31.94 32.63
C SER A 88 -11.64 -31.56 31.49
N VAL A 89 -10.70 -30.67 31.78
CA VAL A 89 -9.62 -30.31 30.84
C VAL A 89 -8.56 -31.41 30.66
N THR A 90 -8.76 -32.59 31.26
CA THR A 90 -7.86 -33.75 31.12
C THR A 90 -8.43 -34.83 30.19
N THR A 91 -9.70 -34.73 29.80
CA THR A 91 -10.36 -35.55 28.78
C THR A 91 -10.58 -34.69 27.53
N ARG A 92 -10.77 -35.32 26.37
CA ARG A 92 -10.99 -34.60 25.09
C ARG A 92 -11.86 -35.38 24.13
N TRP A 93 -12.67 -34.67 23.36
CA TRP A 93 -13.21 -35.19 22.11
C TRP A 93 -12.11 -35.19 21.05
N SER A 94 -12.08 -36.21 20.19
CA SER A 94 -11.16 -36.28 19.05
C SER A 94 -11.86 -36.89 17.84
N SER A 95 -11.86 -36.21 16.70
CA SER A 95 -12.39 -36.75 15.45
C SER A 95 -11.41 -37.70 14.76
N THR A 96 -11.90 -38.46 13.78
CA THR A 96 -11.00 -39.01 12.75
C THR A 96 -10.31 -37.89 11.98
N ALA A 97 -9.16 -38.20 11.37
CA ALA A 97 -8.32 -37.28 10.61
C ALA A 97 -8.92 -36.89 9.24
N VAL A 98 -10.08 -36.21 9.25
CA VAL A 98 -10.79 -35.71 8.06
C VAL A 98 -11.23 -34.27 8.26
N ASP A 99 -11.14 -33.44 7.22
CA ASP A 99 -11.41 -31.99 7.32
C ASP A 99 -12.88 -31.66 7.52
N ASN A 100 -13.81 -32.52 7.09
CA ASN A 100 -15.24 -32.30 7.24
C ASN A 100 -15.82 -32.86 8.56
N ALA A 101 -14.98 -33.22 9.53
CA ALA A 101 -15.43 -33.66 10.85
C ALA A 101 -16.15 -32.54 11.63
N TYR A 102 -17.07 -32.90 12.50
CA TYR A 102 -17.88 -31.96 13.28
C TYR A 102 -18.17 -32.48 14.70
N ILE A 103 -18.43 -31.54 15.60
CA ILE A 103 -19.07 -31.79 16.90
C ILE A 103 -20.32 -30.91 17.01
N GLN A 104 -21.39 -31.44 17.60
CA GLN A 104 -22.63 -30.71 17.82
C GLN A 104 -23.21 -30.96 19.21
N PHE A 105 -23.90 -29.94 19.71
CA PHE A 105 -24.43 -29.86 21.06
C PHE A 105 -25.96 -29.72 20.99
N ASP A 106 -26.70 -30.63 21.62
CA ASP A 106 -28.16 -30.57 21.77
C ASP A 106 -28.49 -29.98 23.15
N PHE A 107 -29.19 -28.85 23.18
CA PHE A 107 -29.63 -28.22 24.43
C PHE A 107 -30.94 -28.82 24.97
N GLY A 108 -31.52 -29.80 24.30
CA GLY A 108 -32.78 -30.47 24.65
C GLY A 108 -34.04 -29.68 24.27
N ALA A 109 -33.95 -28.36 24.24
CA ALA A 109 -34.97 -27.44 23.78
C ALA A 109 -34.35 -26.19 23.13
N SER A 110 -35.15 -25.39 22.43
CA SER A 110 -34.70 -24.13 21.84
C SER A 110 -34.21 -23.18 22.95
N THR A 111 -32.93 -22.81 22.89
CA THR A 111 -32.20 -22.13 23.97
C THR A 111 -31.53 -20.87 23.45
N ALA A 112 -31.53 -19.81 24.27
CA ALA A 112 -30.84 -18.56 23.96
C ALA A 112 -29.33 -18.68 24.26
N ILE A 113 -28.48 -18.37 23.29
CA ILE A 113 -27.03 -18.49 23.38
C ILE A 113 -26.40 -17.14 23.04
N GLY A 114 -25.75 -16.53 24.04
CA GLY A 114 -25.02 -15.26 23.91
C GLY A 114 -23.52 -15.43 23.72
N TYR A 115 -22.97 -16.53 24.23
CA TYR A 115 -21.53 -16.77 24.30
C TYR A 115 -21.20 -18.24 24.08
N MET A 116 -20.04 -18.48 23.47
CA MET A 116 -19.39 -19.78 23.36
C MET A 116 -17.88 -19.63 23.58
N LYS A 117 -17.26 -20.58 24.28
CA LYS A 117 -15.81 -20.72 24.37
C LYS A 117 -15.40 -22.12 23.97
N LEU A 118 -14.47 -22.21 23.03
CA LEU A 118 -13.85 -23.45 22.62
C LEU A 118 -12.47 -23.54 23.29
N LEU A 119 -12.19 -24.66 23.95
CA LEU A 119 -10.84 -24.97 24.42
C LEU A 119 -10.28 -26.11 23.58
N TRP A 120 -9.55 -25.74 22.53
CA TRP A 120 -8.90 -26.69 21.63
C TRP A 120 -7.67 -27.34 22.28
N GLU A 121 -7.36 -28.55 21.82
CA GLU A 121 -6.02 -29.13 21.92
C GLU A 121 -5.13 -28.59 20.79
N ASP A 122 -3.87 -29.04 20.72
CA ASP A 122 -2.94 -28.66 19.64
C ASP A 122 -3.45 -29.07 18.23
N SER A 123 -4.33 -30.06 18.15
CA SER A 123 -5.01 -30.52 16.93
C SER A 123 -6.33 -29.77 16.73
N TYR A 124 -6.24 -28.47 16.46
CA TYR A 124 -7.40 -27.57 16.34
C TYR A 124 -7.87 -27.39 14.89
N ALA A 125 -9.02 -26.71 14.74
CA ALA A 125 -9.53 -26.30 13.43
C ALA A 125 -8.94 -24.96 12.99
N LYS A 126 -8.19 -24.96 11.88
CA LYS A 126 -7.66 -23.75 11.26
C LYS A 126 -8.77 -22.98 10.53
N GLN A 127 -9.65 -23.71 9.85
CA GLN A 127 -10.91 -23.17 9.32
C GLN A 127 -12.09 -23.99 9.78
N TYR A 128 -13.17 -23.33 10.21
CA TYR A 128 -14.41 -23.98 10.62
C TYR A 128 -15.60 -23.03 10.63
N ALA A 129 -16.80 -23.60 10.54
CA ALA A 129 -18.06 -22.88 10.68
C ALA A 129 -18.73 -23.19 12.02
N VAL A 130 -19.30 -22.17 12.64
CA VAL A 130 -20.24 -22.32 13.76
C VAL A 130 -21.64 -22.21 13.18
N GLN A 131 -22.47 -23.21 13.42
CA GLN A 131 -23.80 -23.33 12.83
C GLN A 131 -24.84 -23.59 13.92
N VAL A 132 -26.09 -23.20 13.66
CA VAL A 132 -27.23 -23.45 14.55
C VAL A 132 -28.39 -24.10 13.81
N SER A 133 -29.21 -24.86 14.53
CA SER A 133 -30.37 -25.57 14.00
C SER A 133 -31.43 -25.79 15.07
N ASP A 134 -32.71 -25.83 14.69
CA ASP A 134 -33.82 -26.20 15.59
C ASP A 134 -34.15 -27.70 15.52
N ASP A 135 -33.82 -28.38 14.42
CA ASP A 135 -34.18 -29.77 14.13
C ASP A 135 -32.98 -30.73 14.03
N GLY A 136 -31.76 -30.20 14.03
CA GLY A 136 -30.51 -30.94 13.87
C GLY A 136 -30.22 -31.40 12.44
N GLN A 137 -31.08 -31.03 11.48
CA GLN A 137 -30.99 -31.42 10.07
C GLN A 137 -30.72 -30.21 9.17
N ASN A 138 -31.44 -29.11 9.38
CA ASN A 138 -31.32 -27.87 8.63
C ASN A 138 -30.45 -26.89 9.42
N TRP A 139 -29.31 -26.51 8.85
CA TRP A 139 -28.29 -25.71 9.55
C TRP A 139 -28.14 -24.32 8.94
N SER A 140 -28.05 -23.31 9.81
CA SER A 140 -27.76 -21.92 9.44
C SER A 140 -26.37 -21.55 9.95
N GLN A 141 -25.55 -20.92 9.10
CA GLN A 141 -24.22 -20.47 9.51
C GLN A 141 -24.30 -19.21 10.39
N LEU A 142 -23.78 -19.32 11.61
CA LEU A 142 -23.72 -18.24 12.59
C LEU A 142 -22.37 -17.51 12.55
N ARG A 143 -21.25 -18.24 12.43
CA ARG A 143 -19.89 -17.69 12.27
C ARG A 143 -19.10 -18.52 11.27
N TYR A 144 -18.10 -17.90 10.66
CA TYR A 144 -17.07 -18.61 9.92
C TYR A 144 -15.71 -18.09 10.35
N VAL A 145 -14.82 -19.01 10.71
CA VAL A 145 -13.46 -18.72 11.16
C VAL A 145 -12.51 -19.20 10.08
N THR A 146 -11.72 -18.28 9.53
CA THR A 146 -10.70 -18.56 8.50
C THR A 146 -9.29 -18.71 9.08
N ASP A 147 -9.09 -18.30 10.33
CA ASP A 147 -7.79 -18.14 10.96
C ASP A 147 -7.80 -18.61 12.43
N GLY A 148 -8.37 -19.80 12.65
CA GLY A 148 -8.31 -20.49 13.94
C GLY A 148 -6.87 -20.65 14.40
N ARG A 149 -6.65 -20.54 15.71
CA ARG A 149 -5.32 -20.57 16.34
C ARG A 149 -5.17 -21.67 17.40
N GLY A 150 -6.26 -22.34 17.74
CA GLY A 150 -6.28 -23.31 18.82
C GLY A 150 -6.25 -22.64 20.19
N GLY A 151 -6.00 -23.43 21.24
CA GLY A 151 -6.15 -22.97 22.62
C GLY A 151 -7.57 -22.48 22.92
N ALA A 152 -7.69 -21.42 23.73
CA ALA A 152 -8.99 -20.83 24.07
C ALA A 152 -9.45 -19.82 23.01
N GLU A 153 -10.61 -20.07 22.41
CA GLU A 153 -11.26 -19.18 21.45
C GLU A 153 -12.65 -18.78 21.93
N GLU A 154 -12.86 -17.49 22.13
CA GLU A 154 -14.09 -16.93 22.70
C GLU A 154 -14.94 -16.21 21.65
N PHE A 155 -16.23 -16.53 21.66
CA PHE A 155 -17.26 -15.98 20.79
C PHE A 155 -18.31 -15.29 21.62
N PHE A 156 -18.41 -13.98 21.43
CA PHE A 156 -19.37 -13.09 22.06
C PHE A 156 -20.44 -12.69 21.06
N ASN A 157 -21.52 -12.12 21.59
CA ASN A 157 -22.62 -11.56 20.84
C ASN A 157 -23.19 -12.55 19.82
N LEU A 158 -23.32 -13.82 20.21
CA LEU A 158 -23.88 -14.86 19.34
C LEU A 158 -25.36 -14.58 19.04
N GLY A 159 -26.11 -14.13 20.04
CA GLY A 159 -27.49 -13.65 19.87
C GLY A 159 -28.45 -14.68 19.26
N ALA A 160 -28.11 -15.97 19.32
CA ALA A 160 -28.83 -17.03 18.65
C ALA A 160 -29.89 -17.64 19.57
N ARG A 161 -31.00 -18.11 18.99
CA ARG A 161 -31.96 -19.01 19.64
C ARG A 161 -32.05 -20.29 18.83
N ALA A 162 -31.61 -21.41 19.38
CA ALA A 162 -31.60 -22.68 18.68
C ALA A 162 -31.59 -23.86 19.65
N ARG A 163 -32.02 -25.03 19.21
CA ARG A 163 -31.86 -26.28 19.97
C ARG A 163 -30.48 -26.91 19.80
N TYR A 164 -29.86 -26.74 18.64
CA TYR A 164 -28.58 -27.33 18.29
C TYR A 164 -27.56 -26.25 17.90
N LEU A 165 -26.31 -26.46 18.32
CA LEU A 165 -25.15 -25.73 17.80
C LEU A 165 -24.10 -26.74 17.32
N ARG A 166 -23.48 -26.48 16.17
CA ARG A 166 -22.42 -27.32 15.57
C ARG A 166 -21.18 -26.51 15.29
N VAL A 167 -20.03 -27.10 15.58
CA VAL A 167 -18.72 -26.67 15.09
C VAL A 167 -18.32 -27.63 13.97
N GLN A 168 -18.36 -27.13 12.73
CA GLN A 168 -18.08 -27.88 11.51
C GLN A 168 -16.69 -27.54 11.00
N GLY A 169 -15.79 -28.52 11.02
CA GLY A 169 -14.46 -28.38 10.44
C GLY A 169 -14.49 -28.13 8.94
N VAL A 170 -13.51 -27.38 8.46
CA VAL A 170 -13.23 -27.12 7.04
C VAL A 170 -11.77 -27.37 6.69
N GLU A 171 -10.83 -26.98 7.56
CA GLU A 171 -9.40 -27.25 7.39
C GLU A 171 -8.76 -27.54 8.75
N ARG A 172 -8.04 -28.65 8.86
CA ARG A 172 -7.27 -29.02 10.06
C ARG A 172 -5.96 -28.24 10.12
N ALA A 173 -5.55 -27.83 11.32
CA ALA A 173 -4.27 -27.18 11.53
C ALA A 173 -3.08 -28.15 11.50
N THR A 174 -3.36 -29.44 11.76
CA THR A 174 -2.37 -30.51 11.82
C THR A 174 -2.83 -31.71 10.99
N GLN A 175 -1.99 -32.75 10.89
CA GLN A 175 -2.35 -34.01 10.23
C GLN A 175 -3.38 -34.85 11.02
N TYR A 176 -3.60 -34.55 12.29
CA TYR A 176 -4.52 -35.27 13.19
C TYR A 176 -5.97 -34.79 12.99
N GLY A 177 -6.94 -35.44 13.65
CA GLY A 177 -8.32 -34.98 13.69
C GLY A 177 -8.50 -33.72 14.55
N TYR A 178 -9.70 -33.14 14.55
CA TYR A 178 -10.02 -32.03 15.44
C TYR A 178 -10.16 -32.53 16.87
N SER A 179 -9.65 -31.76 17.83
CA SER A 179 -9.67 -32.13 19.23
C SER A 179 -10.03 -30.96 20.15
N LEU A 180 -11.01 -31.17 21.03
CA LEU A 180 -11.50 -30.19 22.00
C LEU A 180 -11.43 -30.79 23.41
N PHE A 181 -10.81 -30.06 24.33
CA PHE A 181 -10.87 -30.37 25.75
C PHE A 181 -12.26 -30.06 26.30
N GLU A 182 -12.75 -28.83 26.11
CA GLU A 182 -14.03 -28.39 26.67
C GLU A 182 -14.71 -27.34 25.79
N VAL A 183 -16.04 -27.25 25.90
CA VAL A 183 -16.86 -26.18 25.32
C VAL A 183 -17.81 -25.60 26.36
N GLU A 184 -17.78 -24.28 26.53
CA GLU A 184 -18.64 -23.56 27.48
C GLU A 184 -19.63 -22.66 26.74
N PHE A 185 -20.89 -22.58 27.22
CA PHE A 185 -21.91 -21.67 26.70
C PHE A 185 -22.51 -20.80 27.80
N LYS A 186 -22.98 -19.61 27.43
CA LYS A 186 -23.81 -18.77 28.31
C LYS A 186 -24.99 -18.18 27.56
N SER A 187 -26.08 -17.89 28.28
CA SER A 187 -27.18 -17.09 27.78
C SER A 187 -26.70 -15.66 27.44
N PRO A 188 -27.45 -14.91 26.61
CA PRO A 188 -27.20 -13.48 26.46
C PRO A 188 -27.22 -12.75 27.80
N GLY A 189 -26.28 -11.83 27.99
CA GLY A 189 -26.16 -10.96 29.16
C GLY A 189 -25.24 -9.77 28.88
N ASN A 190 -25.16 -8.84 29.83
CA ASN A 190 -24.41 -7.58 29.67
C ASN A 190 -22.89 -7.75 29.54
N ASP A 191 -22.35 -8.92 29.92
CA ASP A 191 -20.94 -9.28 29.83
C ASP A 191 -20.55 -9.89 28.47
N ASN A 192 -21.54 -10.30 27.67
CA ASN A 192 -21.28 -11.03 26.42
C ASN A 192 -22.10 -10.59 25.21
N THR A 193 -22.97 -9.59 25.35
CA THR A 193 -23.83 -9.08 24.27
C THR A 193 -23.45 -7.64 23.94
N LEU A 194 -23.42 -7.28 22.65
CA LEU A 194 -23.10 -5.91 22.25
C LEU A 194 -24.28 -4.97 22.55
N PRO A 195 -24.09 -3.93 23.39
CA PRO A 195 -25.14 -2.96 23.65
C PRO A 195 -25.40 -2.10 22.41
N THR A 196 -26.62 -1.57 22.31
CA THR A 196 -26.97 -0.51 21.36
C THR A 196 -26.55 0.85 21.92
N ALA A 197 -25.80 1.62 21.16
CA ALA A 197 -25.41 2.99 21.52
C ALA A 197 -26.44 4.02 21.03
N THR A 198 -26.51 5.15 21.74
CA THR A 198 -27.13 6.38 21.22
C THR A 198 -26.35 6.85 19.98
N THR A 199 -27.06 7.31 18.95
CA THR A 199 -26.46 7.75 17.68
C THR A 199 -26.99 9.11 17.27
N SER A 200 -26.20 9.83 16.47
CA SER A 200 -26.61 11.08 15.84
C SER A 200 -26.09 11.17 14.42
N ALA A 201 -26.82 11.85 13.53
CA ALA A 201 -26.46 11.94 12.13
C ALA A 201 -25.13 12.70 11.92
N LEU A 202 -24.31 12.21 10.98
CA LEU A 202 -23.16 12.97 10.48
C LEU A 202 -23.67 14.22 9.76
N ARG A 203 -23.12 15.39 10.11
CA ARG A 203 -23.53 16.66 9.51
C ARG A 203 -22.75 16.92 8.23
N TYR A 204 -23.48 17.33 7.19
CA TYR A 204 -22.93 17.83 5.94
C TYR A 204 -23.59 19.18 5.60
N PRO A 205 -22.85 20.12 4.98
CA PRO A 205 -23.44 21.33 4.46
C PRO A 205 -24.36 21.00 3.28
N ALA A 206 -25.49 21.70 3.17
CA ALA A 206 -26.46 21.47 2.09
C ALA A 206 -25.89 21.80 0.70
N SER A 207 -24.95 22.74 0.62
CA SER A 207 -24.27 23.17 -0.61
C SER A 207 -22.89 23.76 -0.28
N GLY A 208 -22.18 24.25 -1.29
CA GLY A 208 -20.97 25.05 -1.11
C GLY A 208 -21.19 26.48 -0.60
N ALA A 209 -22.38 26.82 -0.10
CA ALA A 209 -22.61 28.13 0.50
C ALA A 209 -21.69 28.37 1.70
N GLY A 210 -20.98 29.50 1.71
CA GLY A 210 -19.98 29.81 2.74
C GLY A 210 -18.66 29.03 2.59
N TRP A 211 -18.44 28.38 1.44
CA TRP A 211 -17.21 27.67 1.14
C TRP A 211 -15.98 28.57 1.32
N THR A 212 -14.98 28.04 2.04
CA THR A 212 -13.68 28.67 2.24
C THR A 212 -12.59 27.68 1.82
N PRO A 213 -11.63 28.06 0.96
CA PRO A 213 -10.50 27.20 0.59
C PRO A 213 -9.60 26.85 1.80
N LEU A 214 -8.95 25.68 1.78
CA LEU A 214 -7.95 25.32 2.79
C LEU A 214 -6.92 26.46 3.01
N PRO A 215 -6.44 26.67 4.25
CA PRO A 215 -5.44 27.68 4.54
C PRO A 215 -4.18 27.51 3.68
N ALA A 216 -3.65 28.62 3.19
CA ALA A 216 -2.41 28.67 2.42
C ALA A 216 -1.26 29.23 3.27
N SER A 217 -0.04 28.73 3.03
CA SER A 217 1.21 29.29 3.55
C SER A 217 1.84 30.21 2.52
N ALA A 218 2.23 31.42 2.92
CA ALA A 218 2.95 32.35 2.05
C ALA A 218 4.28 31.76 1.57
N GLU A 219 5.09 31.29 2.51
CA GLU A 219 6.40 30.67 2.24
C GLU A 219 6.39 29.18 2.55
N PRO A 220 7.19 28.37 1.82
CA PRO A 220 7.37 26.97 2.18
C PRO A 220 8.26 26.85 3.43
N LEU A 221 8.20 25.71 4.12
CA LEU A 221 9.10 25.42 5.25
C LEU A 221 10.58 25.46 4.84
N GLU A 222 10.88 24.94 3.66
CA GLU A 222 12.19 25.04 3.02
C GLU A 222 12.04 25.18 1.51
N THR A 223 13.01 25.86 0.89
CA THR A 223 13.08 26.07 -0.56
C THR A 223 14.01 25.04 -1.17
N LEU A 224 13.51 24.29 -2.15
CA LEU A 224 14.25 23.24 -2.84
C LEU A 224 15.22 23.80 -3.87
N GLN A 225 14.87 24.92 -4.52
CA GLN A 225 15.69 25.53 -5.54
C GLN A 225 15.46 27.04 -5.62
N PHE A 226 16.53 27.82 -5.68
CA PHE A 226 16.47 29.29 -5.81
C PHE A 226 17.68 29.83 -6.56
N THR A 227 17.61 31.10 -6.96
CA THR A 227 18.68 31.77 -7.71
C THR A 227 19.19 32.98 -6.93
N LEU A 228 20.52 33.10 -6.83
CA LEU A 228 21.18 34.24 -6.21
C LEU A 228 21.21 35.45 -7.16
N ALA A 229 21.56 36.63 -6.64
CA ALA A 229 21.55 37.88 -7.40
C ALA A 229 22.46 37.87 -8.64
N ASP A 230 23.54 37.09 -8.62
CA ASP A 230 24.49 36.95 -9.73
C ASP A 230 24.05 35.91 -10.80
N GLY A 231 22.92 35.21 -10.57
CA GLY A 231 22.43 34.14 -11.43
C GLY A 231 22.77 32.73 -10.95
N THR A 232 23.60 32.57 -9.90
CA THR A 232 23.96 31.25 -9.35
C THR A 232 22.71 30.47 -8.92
N LEU A 233 22.58 29.22 -9.38
CA LEU A 233 21.49 28.32 -9.04
C LEU A 233 21.85 27.51 -7.79
N VAL A 234 20.98 27.48 -6.80
CA VAL A 234 21.12 26.64 -5.60
C VAL A 234 20.02 25.60 -5.62
N THR A 235 20.37 24.32 -5.50
CA THR A 235 19.44 23.18 -5.41
C THR A 235 19.70 22.39 -4.14
N ARG A 236 18.65 22.05 -3.39
CA ARG A 236 18.70 21.37 -2.09
C ARG A 236 17.78 20.16 -2.11
N PHE A 237 18.25 19.07 -1.53
CA PHE A 237 17.47 17.84 -1.43
C PHE A 237 17.94 16.97 -0.27
N GLY A 238 17.00 16.22 0.30
CA GLY A 238 17.24 15.26 1.37
C GLY A 238 17.55 13.88 0.83
N ALA A 239 18.44 13.20 1.54
CA ALA A 239 18.87 11.84 1.27
C ALA A 239 18.56 10.94 2.47
N ARG A 240 18.38 9.64 2.19
CA ARG A 240 18.22 8.60 3.21
C ARG A 240 19.12 7.42 2.92
N GLY A 241 19.39 6.61 3.95
CA GLY A 241 20.11 5.36 3.82
C GLY A 241 19.33 4.30 3.04
N LEU A 242 19.97 3.68 2.05
CA LEU A 242 19.50 2.54 1.27
C LEU A 242 20.48 1.36 1.39
N ALA A 243 19.99 0.15 1.15
CA ALA A 243 20.79 -1.07 1.30
C ALA A 243 21.66 -1.39 0.07
N ARG A 244 21.27 -0.91 -1.12
CA ARG A 244 21.91 -1.19 -2.42
C ARG A 244 21.79 0.01 -3.37
N HIS A 245 22.53 -0.02 -4.48
CA HIS A 245 22.42 0.98 -5.56
C HIS A 245 21.21 0.71 -6.48
N GLY A 246 20.75 1.73 -7.21
CA GLY A 246 19.53 1.71 -8.02
C GLY A 246 19.50 0.81 -9.23
N ARG A 247 20.62 0.19 -9.57
CA ARG A 247 20.74 -0.80 -10.66
C ARG A 247 21.23 -2.17 -10.16
N GLU A 248 21.38 -2.34 -8.86
CA GLU A 248 21.73 -3.63 -8.26
C GLU A 248 20.47 -4.48 -8.11
N ARG A 249 20.45 -5.59 -8.86
CA ARG A 249 19.47 -6.66 -8.73
C ARG A 249 20.04 -7.77 -7.83
N GLY A 250 19.28 -8.84 -7.59
CA GLY A 250 19.78 -9.97 -6.80
C GLY A 250 20.98 -10.68 -7.45
N GLU A 251 21.10 -10.59 -8.77
CA GLU A 251 22.13 -11.20 -9.61
C GLU A 251 23.32 -10.28 -9.96
N ASP A 252 24.45 -10.89 -10.33
CA ASP A 252 25.58 -10.19 -10.93
C ASP A 252 25.23 -9.78 -12.37
N TRP A 253 25.23 -8.48 -12.62
CA TRP A 253 24.88 -7.94 -13.94
C TRP A 253 26.10 -8.03 -14.87
N ASN A 254 26.05 -8.86 -15.92
CA ASN A 254 27.16 -9.01 -16.87
C ASN A 254 26.68 -8.87 -18.31
N GLU A 255 27.41 -8.15 -19.17
CA GLU A 255 27.11 -8.04 -20.59
C GLU A 255 27.56 -9.29 -21.36
N ILE A 256 26.84 -9.66 -22.42
CA ILE A 256 27.25 -10.78 -23.27
C ILE A 256 28.64 -10.51 -23.85
N GLY A 257 29.57 -11.45 -23.62
CA GLY A 257 30.99 -11.32 -23.99
C GLY A 257 31.92 -11.05 -22.80
N TYR A 258 31.39 -10.78 -21.61
CA TYR A 258 32.15 -10.52 -20.39
C TYR A 258 31.67 -11.40 -19.24
N GLY A 259 32.13 -12.66 -19.20
CA GLY A 259 31.76 -13.65 -18.19
C GLY A 259 30.35 -14.24 -18.39
N PRO A 260 29.91 -15.16 -17.50
CA PRO A 260 28.54 -15.67 -17.49
C PRO A 260 27.53 -14.56 -17.20
N ASN A 261 26.54 -14.37 -18.06
CA ASN A 261 25.42 -13.46 -17.79
C ASN A 261 24.31 -14.22 -17.07
N ASP A 262 24.17 -13.95 -15.78
CA ASP A 262 23.23 -14.60 -14.88
C ASP A 262 21.82 -14.00 -14.93
N THR A 263 21.64 -12.92 -15.69
CA THR A 263 20.36 -12.18 -15.81
C THR A 263 19.45 -12.75 -16.89
N VAL A 264 19.89 -13.75 -17.67
CA VAL A 264 19.13 -14.33 -18.79
C VAL A 264 19.22 -15.85 -18.76
N ASP A 265 18.07 -16.51 -18.87
CA ASP A 265 17.99 -17.96 -19.02
C ASP A 265 18.55 -18.33 -20.41
N PRO A 266 19.63 -19.12 -20.49
CA PRO A 266 20.27 -19.43 -21.78
C PRO A 266 19.41 -20.32 -22.70
N ALA A 267 18.36 -20.97 -22.17
CA ALA A 267 17.43 -21.79 -22.94
C ALA A 267 16.22 -21.02 -23.47
N THR A 268 15.72 -20.02 -22.74
CA THR A 268 14.50 -19.27 -23.12
C THR A 268 14.78 -17.85 -23.62
N GLY A 269 15.95 -17.27 -23.30
CA GLY A 269 16.27 -15.87 -23.59
C GLY A 269 15.49 -14.86 -22.74
N LEU A 270 14.70 -15.32 -21.77
CA LEU A 270 13.97 -14.49 -20.82
C LEU A 270 14.87 -14.10 -19.64
N PRO A 271 14.63 -12.95 -18.98
CA PRO A 271 15.38 -12.62 -17.79
C PRO A 271 15.16 -13.62 -16.66
N VAL A 272 16.23 -13.91 -15.92
CA VAL A 272 16.20 -14.71 -14.69
C VAL A 272 16.36 -13.76 -13.52
N ASP A 273 15.33 -13.67 -12.68
CA ASP A 273 15.40 -13.05 -11.37
C ASP A 273 16.08 -14.02 -10.39
N LYS A 274 17.23 -13.64 -9.82
CA LYS A 274 17.91 -14.41 -8.76
C LYS A 274 17.63 -13.87 -7.35
N GLY A 275 16.74 -12.90 -7.21
CA GLY A 275 16.29 -12.34 -5.94
C GLY A 275 16.02 -10.84 -6.05
N PRO A 276 15.17 -10.29 -5.16
CA PRO A 276 14.79 -8.89 -5.22
C PRO A 276 16.00 -7.99 -5.02
N GLY A 277 16.17 -6.96 -5.86
CA GLY A 277 17.10 -5.88 -5.54
C GLY A 277 16.63 -5.12 -4.29
N ASN A 278 17.53 -4.38 -3.64
CA ASN A 278 17.25 -3.75 -2.33
C ASN A 278 17.31 -2.21 -2.35
N TYR A 279 17.19 -1.61 -3.52
CA TYR A 279 17.29 -0.15 -3.66
C TYR A 279 16.09 0.61 -3.09
N LEU A 280 14.86 0.23 -3.45
CA LEU A 280 13.66 0.94 -2.99
C LEU A 280 13.23 0.58 -1.55
N THR A 281 13.98 -0.30 -0.88
CA THR A 281 13.71 -0.76 0.49
C THR A 281 14.05 0.30 1.54
N PHE A 282 13.55 0.10 2.75
CA PHE A 282 13.92 0.88 3.91
C PHE A 282 14.81 0.05 4.82
N VAL A 283 16.03 0.54 5.09
CA VAL A 283 16.96 -0.12 6.00
C VAL A 283 16.42 -0.15 7.43
N PRO A 284 16.81 -1.13 8.27
CA PRO A 284 16.45 -1.12 9.68
C PRO A 284 16.82 0.22 10.34
N GLN A 285 15.89 0.76 11.14
CA GLN A 285 16.02 2.04 11.83
C GLN A 285 16.18 3.25 10.90
N TYR A 286 15.64 3.19 9.67
CA TYR A 286 15.76 4.25 8.65
C TYR A 286 15.35 5.66 9.14
N PHE A 287 14.48 5.75 10.15
CA PHE A 287 14.04 7.01 10.76
C PHE A 287 15.04 7.60 11.78
N LYS A 288 16.04 6.83 12.21
CA LYS A 288 16.97 7.21 13.28
C LYS A 288 18.30 7.61 12.67
N ASN A 289 18.60 8.91 12.61
CA ASN A 289 19.91 9.48 12.19
C ASN A 289 20.45 8.99 10.84
N ARG A 290 19.59 8.48 9.95
CA ARG A 290 19.94 7.93 8.62
C ARG A 290 19.45 8.81 7.48
N THR A 291 19.24 10.09 7.76
CA THR A 291 18.88 11.12 6.79
C THR A 291 19.89 12.27 6.86
N TRP A 292 20.11 12.95 5.74
CA TRP A 292 20.97 14.12 5.65
C TRP A 292 20.57 15.00 4.47
N GLY A 293 21.02 16.24 4.46
CA GLY A 293 20.81 17.17 3.37
C GLY A 293 21.98 17.23 2.39
N VAL A 294 21.67 17.52 1.13
CA VAL A 294 22.64 17.84 0.08
C VAL A 294 22.25 19.17 -0.56
N GLU A 295 23.23 20.02 -0.82
CA GLU A 295 23.08 21.28 -1.55
C GLU A 295 24.10 21.35 -2.68
N ILE A 296 23.64 21.72 -3.87
CA ILE A 296 24.47 21.97 -5.05
C ILE A 296 24.31 23.43 -5.42
N ILE A 297 25.41 24.16 -5.42
CA ILE A 297 25.52 25.56 -5.83
C ILE A 297 26.23 25.60 -7.17
N ASP A 298 25.52 26.08 -8.18
CA ASP A 298 25.87 25.99 -9.59
C ASP A 298 25.98 27.38 -10.21
N ASN A 299 27.21 27.79 -10.52
CA ASN A 299 27.48 29.10 -11.11
C ASN A 299 27.36 29.12 -12.65
N SER A 300 26.89 28.04 -13.28
CA SER A 300 26.79 27.94 -14.75
C SER A 300 25.86 28.96 -15.40
N ARG A 301 24.96 29.55 -14.62
CA ARG A 301 24.04 30.62 -15.04
C ARG A 301 24.60 32.03 -14.81
N VAL A 302 25.74 32.17 -14.13
CA VAL A 302 26.36 33.47 -13.88
C VAL A 302 26.95 34.00 -15.18
N ALA A 303 26.61 35.25 -15.51
CA ALA A 303 27.05 35.88 -16.75
C ALA A 303 28.60 35.90 -16.85
N GLY A 304 29.14 35.45 -17.98
CA GLY A 304 30.59 35.41 -18.24
C GLY A 304 31.31 34.15 -17.72
N VAL A 305 30.64 33.25 -16.99
CA VAL A 305 31.24 31.97 -16.57
C VAL A 305 31.28 31.00 -17.76
N ALA A 306 32.46 30.81 -18.33
CA ALA A 306 32.70 29.85 -19.42
C ALA A 306 33.13 28.46 -18.93
N LYS A 307 33.52 28.33 -17.65
CA LYS A 307 33.93 27.08 -17.00
C LYS A 307 33.21 26.96 -15.66
N PRO A 308 31.95 26.48 -15.67
CA PRO A 308 31.17 26.32 -14.46
C PRO A 308 31.85 25.43 -13.43
N THR A 309 31.53 25.68 -12.16
CA THR A 309 31.94 24.87 -11.03
C THR A 309 30.71 24.61 -10.17
N LEU A 310 30.54 23.37 -9.74
CA LEU A 310 29.55 23.00 -8.74
C LEU A 310 30.21 22.93 -7.38
N ILE A 311 29.65 23.62 -6.40
CA ILE A 311 30.00 23.47 -4.99
C ILE A 311 28.92 22.59 -4.35
N VAL A 312 29.35 21.49 -3.72
CA VAL A 312 28.45 20.50 -3.12
C VAL A 312 28.68 20.43 -1.61
N ASN A 313 27.65 20.76 -0.85
CA ASN A 313 27.64 20.70 0.60
C ASN A 313 26.77 19.55 1.09
N GLN A 314 27.18 18.92 2.20
CA GLN A 314 26.37 17.95 2.93
C GLN A 314 26.02 18.51 4.32
N TYR A 315 24.76 18.33 4.71
CA TYR A 315 24.22 18.76 6.00
C TYR A 315 23.88 17.52 6.82
N THR A 316 24.83 17.07 7.63
CA THR A 316 24.74 15.85 8.43
C THR A 316 24.36 16.17 9.87
N THR A 317 23.75 15.19 10.56
CA THR A 317 23.40 15.28 11.99
C THR A 317 24.42 14.61 12.90
N VAL A 318 25.34 13.84 12.32
CA VAL A 318 26.45 13.15 13.01
C VAL A 318 27.75 13.31 12.22
N ASP A 319 28.88 12.98 12.85
CA ASP A 319 30.18 12.97 12.18
C ASP A 319 30.20 11.94 11.04
N PHE A 320 30.57 12.41 9.85
CA PHE A 320 30.74 11.60 8.64
C PHE A 320 32.23 11.47 8.27
N LEU A 321 32.56 10.41 7.55
CA LEU A 321 33.82 10.29 6.83
C LEU A 321 33.77 11.14 5.54
N PRO A 322 34.90 11.74 5.14
CA PRO A 322 34.98 12.50 3.90
C PRO A 322 34.84 11.62 2.65
N GLY A 323 34.47 12.22 1.52
CA GLY A 323 34.41 11.52 0.23
C GLY A 323 33.18 10.61 0.04
N GLY A 324 32.14 10.76 0.87
CA GLY A 324 30.90 9.98 0.77
C GLY A 324 29.96 10.36 -0.37
N VAL A 325 30.39 11.13 -1.38
CA VAL A 325 29.57 11.46 -2.56
C VAL A 325 30.34 11.11 -3.81
N ALA A 326 29.69 10.35 -4.70
CA ALA A 326 30.21 10.04 -6.00
C ALA A 326 29.45 10.82 -7.08
N PHE A 327 30.18 11.25 -8.10
CA PHE A 327 29.63 11.87 -9.30
C PHE A 327 29.88 10.95 -10.50
N PHE A 328 29.22 11.22 -11.62
CA PHE A 328 29.42 10.61 -12.94
C PHE A 328 29.53 9.08 -12.95
N ARG A 329 28.59 8.42 -13.62
CA ARG A 329 28.69 6.97 -13.80
C ARG A 329 29.88 6.59 -14.68
N GLY A 330 30.63 5.56 -14.30
CA GLY A 330 31.74 4.99 -15.08
C GLY A 330 31.27 4.09 -16.22
N PHE A 331 30.39 4.60 -17.07
CA PHE A 331 29.72 3.86 -18.15
C PHE A 331 30.68 3.26 -19.20
N ASP A 332 31.93 3.69 -19.23
CA ASP A 332 32.99 3.33 -20.17
C ASP A 332 33.83 2.13 -19.73
N ARG A 333 33.64 1.63 -18.49
CA ARG A 333 34.44 0.51 -17.97
C ARG A 333 33.72 -0.81 -18.24
N PRO A 334 34.39 -1.84 -18.80
CA PRO A 334 33.75 -3.12 -19.14
C PRO A 334 33.01 -3.77 -17.97
N GLY A 335 33.59 -3.76 -16.77
CA GLY A 335 32.96 -4.31 -15.55
C GLY A 335 31.98 -3.37 -14.83
N VAL A 336 31.80 -2.13 -15.30
CA VAL A 336 30.78 -1.21 -14.76
C VAL A 336 29.53 -1.40 -15.58
N THR A 337 28.88 -2.49 -15.26
CA THR A 337 27.61 -2.86 -15.82
C THR A 337 26.55 -2.25 -14.85
N GLY A 338 26.56 -2.60 -13.56
CA GLY A 338 25.63 -2.06 -12.55
C GLY A 338 26.14 -0.82 -11.83
N TYR A 339 27.21 -0.99 -11.04
CA TYR A 339 27.78 -0.01 -10.11
C TYR A 339 29.21 0.40 -10.53
N GLY A 340 29.48 1.71 -10.48
CA GLY A 340 30.81 2.25 -10.73
C GLY A 340 30.75 3.74 -11.04
N TRP A 341 31.57 4.51 -10.33
CA TRP A 341 31.56 5.96 -10.37
C TRP A 341 32.91 6.52 -10.85
N MET A 342 32.89 7.76 -11.33
CA MET A 342 34.06 8.51 -11.75
C MET A 342 34.13 9.83 -11.00
N ALA A 343 35.30 10.14 -10.43
CA ALA A 343 35.54 11.39 -9.72
C ALA A 343 34.63 11.60 -8.48
N PRO A 344 35.13 11.40 -7.26
CA PRO A 344 34.38 11.71 -6.02
C PRO A 344 34.22 13.22 -5.74
N GLY A 345 34.53 14.09 -6.72
CA GLY A 345 34.74 15.51 -6.50
C GLY A 345 36.06 15.83 -5.79
N GLU A 346 36.40 17.11 -5.72
CA GLU A 346 37.57 17.61 -5.00
C GLU A 346 37.16 18.23 -3.66
N LEU A 347 37.61 17.65 -2.56
CA LEU A 347 37.44 18.26 -1.24
C LEU A 347 38.20 19.59 -1.17
N VAL A 348 37.57 20.59 -0.55
CA VAL A 348 38.23 21.88 -0.24
C VAL A 348 39.49 21.67 0.58
N ASP A 349 39.50 20.72 1.51
CA ASP A 349 40.69 20.26 2.21
C ASP A 349 40.77 18.73 2.18
N ARG A 350 41.80 18.20 1.51
CA ARG A 350 42.03 16.74 1.39
C ARG A 350 42.61 16.11 2.67
N GLY A 351 43.07 16.92 3.62
CA GLY A 351 43.59 16.47 4.91
C GLY A 351 42.51 16.26 5.97
N VAL A 352 41.25 16.60 5.68
CA VAL A 352 40.15 16.44 6.64
C VAL A 352 39.91 14.95 6.92
N ALA A 353 39.95 14.57 8.20
CA ALA A 353 39.72 13.18 8.61
C ALA A 353 38.22 12.89 8.88
N VAL A 354 37.49 13.88 9.38
CA VAL A 354 36.09 13.76 9.80
C VAL A 354 35.33 15.03 9.44
N CYS A 355 34.16 14.86 8.83
CA CYS A 355 33.21 15.91 8.52
C CYS A 355 32.24 16.10 9.68
N LYS A 356 32.29 17.28 10.31
CA LYS A 356 31.43 17.61 11.44
C LYS A 356 30.02 18.01 10.99
N PRO A 357 28.99 17.77 11.83
CA PRO A 357 27.64 18.24 11.58
C PRO A 357 27.60 19.72 11.22
N THR A 358 26.81 20.06 10.21
CA THR A 358 26.58 21.44 9.77
C THR A 358 25.10 21.77 9.94
N PRO A 359 24.73 22.81 10.70
CA PRO A 359 23.34 23.23 10.84
C PRO A 359 22.72 23.57 9.49
N TYR A 360 21.43 23.29 9.32
CA TYR A 360 20.70 23.73 8.14
C TYR A 360 20.66 25.26 8.05
N PRO A 361 20.85 25.85 6.85
CA PRO A 361 20.84 27.28 6.68
C PRO A 361 19.42 27.82 6.71
N ALA A 362 19.29 29.14 6.87
CA ALA A 362 18.00 29.81 6.73
C ALA A 362 17.38 29.57 5.34
N ASN A 363 16.04 29.58 5.28
CA ASN A 363 15.32 29.33 4.04
C ASN A 363 15.72 30.34 2.95
N GLY A 364 16.04 29.84 1.75
CA GLY A 364 16.46 30.66 0.60
C GLY A 364 17.79 31.40 0.75
N LYS A 365 18.64 31.03 1.72
CA LYS A 365 19.94 31.65 1.98
C LYS A 365 21.06 30.62 2.07
N LEU A 366 22.24 30.92 1.56
CA LEU A 366 23.44 30.11 1.79
C LEU A 366 23.89 30.20 3.26
N ALA A 367 24.59 29.16 3.76
CA ALA A 367 25.19 29.20 5.09
C ALA A 367 26.41 30.13 5.15
N THR A 368 27.18 30.21 4.06
CA THR A 368 28.33 31.12 3.91
C THR A 368 28.22 31.90 2.60
N ALA A 369 28.82 33.10 2.54
CA ALA A 369 28.78 33.95 1.35
C ALA A 369 29.47 33.32 0.12
N THR A 370 30.47 32.46 0.36
CA THR A 370 31.20 31.75 -0.70
C THR A 370 30.51 30.45 -1.14
N GLY A 371 29.49 30.02 -0.40
CA GLY A 371 28.87 28.70 -0.57
C GLY A 371 29.73 27.53 -0.06
N ILE A 372 30.95 27.77 0.42
CA ILE A 372 31.80 26.74 1.02
C ILE A 372 31.50 26.70 2.52
N ASN A 373 30.98 25.57 2.99
CA ASN A 373 30.62 25.38 4.40
C ASN A 373 31.80 24.90 5.25
N GLY A 374 32.82 24.31 4.64
CA GLY A 374 34.06 23.94 5.33
C GLY A 374 34.92 22.98 4.54
N ALA A 375 35.86 22.34 5.22
CA ALA A 375 36.83 21.39 4.65
C ALA A 375 36.19 20.23 3.86
N CYS A 376 34.99 19.80 4.26
CA CYS A 376 34.26 18.69 3.64
C CYS A 376 33.37 19.09 2.45
N THR A 377 33.31 20.38 2.11
CA THR A 377 32.66 20.82 0.88
C THR A 377 33.41 20.23 -0.31
N LEU A 378 32.67 19.76 -1.31
CA LEU A 378 33.19 19.21 -2.55
C LEU A 378 33.07 20.24 -3.68
N GLN A 379 34.03 20.20 -4.61
CA GLN A 379 34.01 20.97 -5.84
C GLN A 379 34.06 20.02 -7.05
N VAL A 380 33.20 20.28 -8.03
CA VAL A 380 33.19 19.60 -9.33
C VAL A 380 33.40 20.65 -10.41
N LYS A 381 34.54 20.58 -11.11
CA LYS A 381 34.98 21.61 -12.09
C LYS A 381 34.95 21.08 -13.52
N ASP A 382 35.18 19.78 -13.68
CA ASP A 382 35.35 19.13 -14.96
C ASP A 382 34.39 17.93 -15.08
N TYR A 383 33.92 17.69 -16.30
CA TYR A 383 33.42 16.39 -16.71
C TYR A 383 34.62 15.46 -16.87
N PRO A 384 34.68 14.33 -16.15
CA PRO A 384 35.86 13.48 -16.12
C PRO A 384 36.14 12.85 -17.49
N GLY A 385 37.42 12.67 -17.80
CA GLY A 385 37.83 11.90 -18.97
C GLY A 385 37.42 10.44 -18.82
N HIS A 386 37.08 9.78 -19.93
CA HIS A 386 36.53 8.43 -19.96
C HIS A 386 36.97 7.70 -21.24
N GLY A 387 36.75 6.39 -21.31
CA GLY A 387 36.86 5.60 -22.53
C GLY A 387 35.75 5.94 -23.52
N GLY A 388 36.08 5.98 -24.80
CA GLY A 388 35.13 6.09 -25.89
C GLY A 388 34.31 4.81 -26.02
N LEU A 389 33.08 4.96 -26.48
CA LEU A 389 32.19 3.83 -26.79
C LEU A 389 32.01 3.72 -28.31
N ASP A 390 31.87 2.50 -28.80
CA ASP A 390 31.44 2.24 -30.18
C ASP A 390 29.91 2.38 -30.33
N ALA A 391 29.40 2.14 -31.54
CA ALA A 391 27.97 2.21 -31.84
C ALA A 391 27.12 1.15 -31.09
N ALA A 392 27.75 0.10 -30.56
CA ALA A 392 27.11 -0.91 -29.73
C ALA A 392 27.16 -0.56 -28.23
N GLY A 393 27.83 0.53 -27.86
CA GLY A 393 28.02 0.95 -26.48
C GLY A 393 29.20 0.29 -25.78
N MET A 394 30.10 -0.37 -26.50
CA MET A 394 31.24 -1.08 -25.94
C MET A 394 32.51 -0.21 -25.95
N PRO A 395 33.40 -0.36 -24.96
CA PRO A 395 34.65 0.40 -24.93
C PRO A 395 35.48 0.17 -26.21
N ASN A 396 35.82 1.24 -26.91
CA ASN A 396 36.49 1.19 -28.22
C ASN A 396 38.00 1.47 -28.14
N ASN A 397 38.58 1.45 -26.94
CA ASN A 397 39.98 1.78 -26.63
C ASN A 397 40.41 3.21 -27.02
N VAL A 398 39.47 4.11 -27.37
CA VAL A 398 39.75 5.54 -27.54
C VAL A 398 39.64 6.23 -26.19
N HIS A 399 40.57 7.14 -25.85
CA HIS A 399 40.42 7.98 -24.67
C HIS A 399 39.74 9.30 -25.04
N VAL A 400 38.67 9.64 -24.32
CA VAL A 400 38.02 10.95 -24.34
C VAL A 400 38.58 11.77 -23.18
N PRO A 401 39.29 12.88 -23.46
CA PRO A 401 39.89 13.70 -22.42
C PRO A 401 38.83 14.39 -21.55
N ALA A 402 39.19 14.69 -20.31
CA ALA A 402 38.38 15.53 -19.43
C ALA A 402 38.15 16.92 -20.06
N ARG A 403 37.01 17.53 -19.75
CA ARG A 403 36.67 18.90 -20.19
C ARG A 403 35.99 19.66 -19.07
N ALA A 404 36.00 20.99 -19.16
CA ALA A 404 35.20 21.81 -18.27
C ALA A 404 33.71 21.42 -18.35
N LEU A 405 32.99 21.60 -17.24
CA LEU A 405 31.54 21.49 -17.23
C LEU A 405 30.89 22.45 -18.24
N ALA A 406 29.68 22.12 -18.67
CA ALA A 406 28.86 22.97 -19.53
C ALA A 406 27.41 22.91 -19.09
N VAL A 407 26.65 23.99 -19.35
CA VAL A 407 25.20 23.99 -19.17
C VAL A 407 24.59 22.84 -19.98
N GLY A 408 23.72 22.06 -19.33
CA GLY A 408 23.10 20.87 -19.92
C GLY A 408 23.84 19.56 -19.67
N ASP A 409 25.05 19.59 -19.08
CA ASP A 409 25.72 18.36 -18.65
C ASP A 409 24.86 17.61 -17.62
N VAL A 410 24.69 16.31 -17.84
CA VAL A 410 23.98 15.42 -16.92
C VAL A 410 24.99 14.76 -15.99
N ILE A 411 24.82 15.01 -14.70
CA ILE A 411 25.69 14.49 -13.65
C ILE A 411 24.85 13.55 -12.79
N GLU A 412 25.22 12.28 -12.75
CA GLU A 412 24.66 11.35 -11.78
C GLU A 412 25.30 11.60 -10.41
N VAL A 413 24.48 11.80 -9.38
CA VAL A 413 24.90 12.16 -8.03
C VAL A 413 24.45 11.04 -7.09
N SER A 414 25.40 10.44 -6.40
CA SER A 414 25.17 9.33 -5.46
C SER A 414 25.85 9.64 -4.12
N PRO A 415 25.17 10.35 -3.21
CA PRO A 415 25.64 10.50 -1.85
C PRO A 415 25.50 9.18 -1.09
N SER A 416 26.30 9.00 -0.05
CA SER A 416 26.32 7.83 0.81
C SER A 416 26.52 8.29 2.24
N MET A 417 25.87 7.60 3.17
CA MET A 417 26.08 7.82 4.58
C MET A 417 27.25 6.95 5.04
N PHE A 418 28.36 7.58 5.42
CA PHE A 418 29.49 6.92 6.07
C PHE A 418 29.77 7.59 7.41
N SER A 419 28.95 7.30 8.42
CA SER A 419 29.16 7.84 9.77
C SER A 419 30.28 7.11 10.50
N THR A 420 30.76 7.70 11.61
CA THR A 420 31.70 7.00 12.49
C THR A 420 30.97 6.19 13.57
N THR A 421 31.53 5.05 13.98
CA THR A 421 31.00 4.25 15.09
C THR A 421 30.92 5.06 16.38
N ALA A 422 31.93 5.89 16.65
CA ALA A 422 31.99 6.72 17.84
C ALA A 422 30.85 7.75 17.88
N ALA A 423 30.55 8.42 16.75
CA ALA A 423 29.49 9.43 16.70
C ALA A 423 28.09 8.82 16.82
N MET A 424 27.83 7.68 16.17
CA MET A 424 26.56 6.97 16.31
C MET A 424 26.38 6.42 17.74
N GLY A 425 27.44 5.86 18.32
CA GLY A 425 27.44 5.39 19.70
C GLY A 425 27.18 6.51 20.72
N ALA A 426 27.72 7.72 20.49
CA ALA A 426 27.54 8.87 21.37
C ALA A 426 26.07 9.34 21.48
N ILE A 427 25.24 9.03 20.49
CA ILE A 427 23.80 9.34 20.49
C ILE A 427 22.92 8.11 20.71
N GLY A 428 23.51 6.98 21.13
CA GLY A 428 22.78 5.75 21.42
C GLY A 428 22.19 5.05 20.18
N ASP A 429 22.82 5.20 19.01
CA ASP A 429 22.48 4.46 17.80
C ASP A 429 23.53 3.38 17.52
N THR A 430 23.11 2.12 17.62
CA THR A 430 23.95 0.93 17.40
C THR A 430 23.70 0.25 16.07
N GLY A 431 22.85 0.83 15.20
CA GLY A 431 22.58 0.26 13.90
C GLY A 431 23.74 0.47 12.91
N GLY A 432 23.50 0.16 11.64
CA GLY A 432 24.52 0.33 10.61
C GLY A 432 25.00 1.79 10.49
N ILE A 433 26.25 1.93 10.06
CA ILE A 433 26.98 3.21 9.93
C ILE A 433 27.42 3.50 8.48
N ARG A 434 27.08 2.60 7.55
CA ARG A 434 27.40 2.70 6.13
C ARG A 434 26.17 2.34 5.30
N TYR A 435 25.70 3.29 4.51
CA TYR A 435 24.56 3.11 3.63
C TYR A 435 24.78 3.82 2.31
N TYR A 436 24.20 3.25 1.25
CA TYR A 436 24.02 3.95 -0.01
C TYR A 436 22.88 4.96 0.12
N SER A 437 22.60 5.69 -0.96
CA SER A 437 21.43 6.55 -1.07
C SER A 437 20.80 6.42 -2.45
N ALA A 438 19.74 7.17 -2.68
CA ALA A 438 19.16 7.25 -4.02
C ALA A 438 20.20 7.79 -5.01
N GLU A 439 20.14 7.36 -6.27
CA GLU A 439 20.87 8.01 -7.35
C GLU A 439 19.98 9.05 -8.02
N TRP A 440 20.47 10.29 -8.00
CA TRP A 440 19.85 11.41 -8.68
C TRP A 440 20.60 11.74 -9.96
N ILE A 441 19.94 12.45 -10.86
CA ILE A 441 20.67 13.27 -11.83
C ILE A 441 20.49 14.75 -11.53
N TYR A 442 21.59 15.47 -11.67
CA TYR A 442 21.65 16.91 -11.68
C TYR A 442 22.00 17.37 -13.10
N VAL A 443 21.17 18.26 -13.67
CA VAL A 443 21.47 18.88 -14.96
C VAL A 443 22.06 20.26 -14.69
N VAL A 444 23.31 20.47 -15.14
CA VAL A 444 24.01 21.75 -14.96
C VAL A 444 23.20 22.88 -15.57
N GLY A 445 22.92 23.90 -14.76
CA GLY A 445 22.09 25.04 -15.09
C GLY A 445 20.60 24.77 -15.00
N ALA A 446 20.15 23.63 -14.47
CA ALA A 446 18.73 23.27 -14.42
C ALA A 446 18.27 22.59 -13.12
N GLY A 447 19.17 21.93 -12.38
CA GLY A 447 18.86 21.28 -11.10
C GLY A 447 18.53 19.80 -11.22
N LEU A 448 17.90 19.24 -10.18
CA LEU A 448 17.52 17.82 -10.14
C LEU A 448 16.44 17.46 -11.15
N ARG A 449 16.55 16.30 -11.77
CA ARG A 449 15.52 15.75 -12.68
C ARG A 449 15.25 14.28 -12.38
N PRO A 450 13.98 13.82 -12.44
CA PRO A 450 13.68 12.40 -12.56
C PRO A 450 14.31 11.84 -13.84
N TRP A 451 14.70 10.56 -13.83
CA TRP A 451 15.53 10.00 -14.89
C TRP A 451 15.13 8.60 -15.33
N TYR A 452 15.61 8.23 -16.51
CA TYR A 452 15.57 6.88 -17.06
C TYR A 452 16.89 6.57 -17.79
N GLY A 453 17.19 5.28 -17.97
CA GLY A 453 18.40 4.82 -18.63
C GLY A 453 18.20 4.67 -20.14
N VAL A 454 19.09 5.27 -20.93
CA VAL A 454 19.13 5.15 -22.41
C VAL A 454 20.36 4.39 -22.89
N GLN A 455 20.40 4.09 -24.18
CA GLN A 455 21.61 3.56 -24.80
C GLN A 455 22.71 4.64 -24.84
N PRO A 456 23.99 4.24 -24.80
CA PRO A 456 24.46 2.90 -24.46
C PRO A 456 24.41 2.62 -22.94
N ARG A 457 24.13 1.36 -22.56
CA ARG A 457 24.32 0.82 -21.19
C ARG A 457 23.53 1.52 -20.07
N LEU A 458 22.25 1.84 -20.29
CA LEU A 458 21.38 2.54 -19.32
C LEU A 458 21.95 3.89 -18.83
N ASN A 459 22.65 4.63 -19.68
CA ASN A 459 23.15 5.95 -19.33
C ASN A 459 22.00 6.86 -18.87
N SER A 460 22.18 7.59 -17.77
CA SER A 460 21.09 8.36 -17.15
C SER A 460 20.81 9.63 -17.95
N VAL A 461 19.55 9.84 -18.32
CA VAL A 461 19.09 11.11 -18.90
C VAL A 461 17.78 11.56 -18.26
N PRO A 462 17.48 12.88 -18.28
CA PRO A 462 16.21 13.39 -17.79
C PRO A 462 15.01 12.74 -18.48
N LEU A 463 14.02 12.36 -17.68
CA LEU A 463 12.71 11.98 -18.19
C LEU A 463 12.04 13.19 -18.88
N PRO A 464 11.37 12.99 -20.03
CA PRO A 464 10.60 14.04 -20.66
C PRO A 464 9.48 14.56 -19.76
N ALA A 465 9.16 15.85 -19.81
CA ALA A 465 8.12 16.45 -18.97
C ALA A 465 6.75 15.74 -19.09
N ALA A 466 6.43 15.20 -20.28
CA ALA A 466 5.18 14.49 -20.53
C ALA A 466 5.01 13.19 -19.71
N THR A 467 6.10 12.61 -19.17
CA THR A 467 6.04 11.39 -18.35
C THR A 467 5.99 11.68 -16.85
N LEU A 468 6.13 12.94 -16.44
CA LEU A 468 6.25 13.33 -15.04
C LEU A 468 4.87 13.45 -14.37
N ALA A 469 4.30 12.32 -13.96
CA ALA A 469 2.97 12.25 -13.36
C ALA A 469 2.82 13.12 -12.10
N GLY A 470 3.88 13.28 -11.31
CA GLY A 470 3.95 14.15 -10.14
C GLY A 470 4.78 15.42 -10.33
N GLY A 471 4.99 15.87 -11.57
CA GLY A 471 5.89 16.97 -11.89
C GLY A 471 7.36 16.62 -11.61
N LEU A 472 8.19 17.60 -11.23
CA LEU A 472 9.61 17.39 -10.95
C LEU A 472 9.86 16.46 -9.75
N GLY A 473 8.84 16.22 -8.92
CA GLY A 473 8.89 15.30 -7.79
C GLY A 473 8.63 13.84 -8.14
N SER A 474 8.31 13.52 -9.40
CA SER A 474 8.02 12.15 -9.84
C SER A 474 9.17 11.19 -9.50
N VAL A 475 8.85 9.98 -9.08
CA VAL A 475 9.85 8.92 -8.85
C VAL A 475 10.40 8.46 -10.21
N SER A 476 11.72 8.41 -10.34
CA SER A 476 12.43 7.89 -11.52
C SER A 476 12.08 6.43 -11.82
N TYR A 477 12.42 5.97 -13.02
CA TYR A 477 12.25 4.56 -13.38
C TYR A 477 13.08 3.65 -12.47
N ASN A 478 12.50 2.52 -12.04
CA ASN A 478 13.16 1.58 -11.13
C ASN A 478 13.95 0.52 -11.91
N TYR A 479 15.27 0.43 -11.71
CA TYR A 479 16.12 -0.54 -12.40
C TYR A 479 16.58 -1.71 -11.51
N SER A 480 16.10 -1.74 -10.26
CA SER A 480 16.53 -2.67 -9.21
C SER A 480 15.60 -3.87 -9.00
N ASP A 481 14.58 -4.04 -9.85
CA ASP A 481 13.57 -5.09 -9.71
C ASP A 481 12.83 -5.08 -8.35
N ASN A 482 12.62 -3.89 -7.81
CA ASN A 482 11.92 -3.71 -6.54
C ASN A 482 10.65 -2.87 -6.66
N GLY A 483 9.79 -3.22 -7.62
CA GLY A 483 8.50 -2.54 -7.84
C GLY A 483 7.54 -2.62 -6.64
N LEU A 484 7.76 -3.55 -5.71
CA LEU A 484 6.96 -3.75 -4.49
C LEU A 484 6.87 -2.49 -3.63
N PHE A 485 7.96 -1.74 -3.50
CA PHE A 485 8.04 -0.52 -2.68
C PHE A 485 7.82 0.78 -3.49
N MET A 486 7.40 0.70 -4.75
CA MET A 486 7.28 1.89 -5.63
C MET A 486 6.38 2.99 -5.04
N PHE A 487 5.29 2.61 -4.37
CA PHE A 487 4.34 3.57 -3.78
C PHE A 487 4.77 4.15 -2.44
N GLN A 488 5.98 3.80 -1.98
CA GLN A 488 6.53 4.24 -0.68
C GLN A 488 7.69 5.21 -0.85
N GLN A 489 7.90 5.75 -2.05
CA GLN A 489 9.06 6.58 -2.33
C GLN A 489 8.73 8.08 -2.14
N PRO A 490 9.69 8.87 -1.62
CA PRO A 490 9.54 10.30 -1.46
C PRO A 490 9.66 11.01 -2.81
N HIS A 491 9.39 12.31 -2.84
CA HIS A 491 9.64 13.13 -4.03
C HIS A 491 11.12 13.09 -4.42
N ASN A 492 11.39 13.03 -5.73
CA ASN A 492 12.77 13.05 -6.26
C ASN A 492 13.58 14.25 -5.74
N HIS A 493 12.91 15.39 -5.54
CA HIS A 493 13.49 16.62 -5.01
C HIS A 493 13.08 16.92 -3.56
N ILE A 494 12.74 15.91 -2.75
CA ILE A 494 12.33 16.13 -1.36
C ILE A 494 13.36 16.98 -0.61
N GLY A 495 12.90 17.92 0.22
CA GLY A 495 13.74 18.84 0.97
C GLY A 495 14.61 18.15 2.02
N MET A 496 15.67 18.84 2.45
CA MET A 496 16.67 18.30 3.36
C MET A 496 16.05 17.93 4.71
N GLN A 497 15.18 18.79 5.24
CA GLN A 497 14.50 18.58 6.51
C GLN A 497 13.22 17.75 6.34
N ASN A 498 12.60 17.81 5.17
CA ASN A 498 11.42 17.05 4.83
C ASN A 498 11.70 15.54 4.70
N MET A 499 12.92 15.13 4.33
CA MET A 499 13.28 13.72 4.35
C MET A 499 13.16 13.10 5.74
N GLN A 500 13.53 13.82 6.81
CA GLN A 500 13.35 13.32 8.18
C GLN A 500 11.87 13.18 8.55
N ARG A 501 11.04 14.18 8.19
CA ARG A 501 9.57 14.13 8.40
C ARG A 501 8.95 12.96 7.68
N PHE A 502 9.39 12.70 6.45
CA PHE A 502 8.93 11.58 5.64
C PHE A 502 9.21 10.24 6.33
N VAL A 503 10.45 10.00 6.79
CA VAL A 503 10.79 8.73 7.45
C VAL A 503 10.14 8.56 8.82
N GLU A 504 9.98 9.63 9.59
CA GLU A 504 9.30 9.58 10.90
C GLU A 504 7.79 9.34 10.75
N GLY A 505 7.15 9.99 9.77
CA GLY A 505 5.74 9.72 9.45
C GLY A 505 5.52 8.31 8.91
N ARG A 506 6.44 7.82 8.06
CA ARG A 506 6.41 6.42 7.61
C ARG A 506 6.49 5.45 8.78
N ARG A 507 7.35 5.71 9.78
CA ARG A 507 7.46 4.88 10.99
C ARG A 507 6.09 4.63 11.62
N LEU A 508 5.30 5.69 11.82
CA LEU A 508 3.97 5.61 12.42
C LEU A 508 2.95 4.86 11.54
N VAL A 509 2.97 5.08 10.22
CA VAL A 509 2.10 4.36 9.26
C VAL A 509 2.30 2.83 9.31
N HIS A 510 3.52 2.41 9.65
CA HIS A 510 3.96 1.02 9.73
C HIS A 510 3.96 0.45 11.16
N THR A 511 3.60 1.27 12.15
CA THR A 511 3.55 0.88 13.57
C THR A 511 2.19 0.31 13.94
N SER A 512 2.19 -0.79 14.70
CA SER A 512 1.00 -1.31 15.37
C SER A 512 0.60 -0.43 16.56
N PHE A 513 -0.62 0.11 16.57
CA PHE A 513 -1.17 0.87 17.70
C PHE A 513 -1.69 -0.02 18.85
N THR A 514 -1.53 -1.34 18.72
CA THR A 514 -1.75 -2.29 19.82
C THR A 514 -0.45 -2.58 20.53
N THR A 515 0.55 -3.02 19.77
CA THR A 515 1.80 -3.57 20.31
C THR A 515 2.95 -2.59 20.24
N GLY A 516 2.87 -1.51 19.46
CA GLY A 516 4.00 -0.61 19.16
C GLY A 516 5.04 -1.24 18.24
N GLU A 517 4.88 -2.50 17.85
CA GLU A 517 5.81 -3.18 16.94
C GLU A 517 5.66 -2.62 15.53
N HIS A 518 6.80 -2.54 14.85
CA HIS A 518 6.87 -2.12 13.47
C HIS A 518 6.70 -3.33 12.55
N ASN A 519 5.97 -3.21 11.44
CA ASN A 519 5.69 -4.36 10.57
C ASN A 519 6.94 -4.89 9.82
N GLU A 520 8.02 -4.11 9.77
CA GLU A 520 9.30 -4.48 9.16
C GLU A 520 10.35 -4.84 10.23
N PRO A 521 11.14 -5.91 10.02
CA PRO A 521 12.10 -6.38 11.01
C PRO A 521 13.23 -5.38 11.28
N GLY A 522 13.80 -5.45 12.49
CA GLY A 522 14.98 -4.67 12.88
C GLY A 522 14.73 -3.20 13.23
N ASN A 523 13.46 -2.76 13.30
CA ASN A 523 13.07 -1.43 13.72
C ASN A 523 12.66 -1.37 15.19
N ASP A 524 12.95 -0.25 15.85
CA ASP A 524 12.64 -0.05 17.27
C ASP A 524 11.13 0.09 17.46
N ARG A 525 10.60 -0.70 18.41
CA ARG A 525 9.23 -0.58 18.92
C ARG A 525 8.91 0.87 19.29
N TYR A 526 7.80 1.39 18.80
CA TYR A 526 7.32 2.73 19.19
C TYR A 526 6.41 2.62 20.42
N ALA A 527 7.03 2.67 21.60
CA ALA A 527 6.35 2.47 22.88
C ALA A 527 5.15 3.43 23.11
N ALA A 528 5.21 4.65 22.59
CA ALA A 528 4.15 5.64 22.74
C ALA A 528 2.83 5.25 22.05
N ALA A 529 2.86 4.35 21.05
CA ALA A 529 1.64 3.87 20.40
C ALA A 529 0.93 2.73 21.13
N VAL A 530 1.57 2.12 22.14
CA VAL A 530 1.03 0.95 22.84
C VAL A 530 -0.23 1.31 23.60
N GLY A 531 -1.30 0.54 23.38
CA GLY A 531 -2.58 0.72 24.08
C GLY A 531 -3.42 1.91 23.60
N LEU A 532 -3.04 2.58 22.52
CA LEU A 532 -3.84 3.67 21.93
C LEU A 532 -5.02 3.16 21.09
N GLN A 533 -4.94 1.93 20.58
CA GLN A 533 -6.05 1.29 19.87
C GLN A 533 -7.17 0.85 20.82
N GLY A 534 -8.43 1.06 20.40
CA GLY A 534 -9.60 0.56 21.13
C GLY A 534 -9.76 -0.95 21.05
N GLN A 535 -10.64 -1.51 21.88
CA GLN A 535 -10.87 -2.96 21.95
C GLN A 535 -11.45 -3.57 20.68
N ARG A 536 -12.13 -2.78 19.84
CA ARG A 536 -12.65 -3.23 18.54
C ARG A 536 -12.03 -2.38 17.44
N PHE A 537 -11.58 -3.01 16.36
CA PHE A 537 -10.89 -2.35 15.25
C PHE A 537 -10.94 -3.22 13.99
N ASN A 538 -10.49 -2.72 12.84
CA ASN A 538 -10.23 -3.54 11.65
C ASN A 538 -8.76 -3.95 11.60
N GLN A 539 -7.82 -3.01 11.59
CA GLN A 539 -6.39 -3.34 11.63
C GLN A 539 -5.62 -2.51 12.65
N SER A 540 -4.45 -3.03 13.07
CA SER A 540 -3.60 -2.39 14.07
C SER A 540 -2.57 -1.42 13.49
N ALA A 541 -2.33 -1.43 12.17
CA ALA A 541 -1.43 -0.51 11.47
C ALA A 541 -2.06 -0.05 10.16
N CYS A 542 -1.73 1.16 9.68
CA CYS A 542 -2.29 1.70 8.45
C CYS A 542 -1.96 0.80 7.24
N ILE A 543 -0.72 0.29 7.18
CA ILE A 543 -0.22 -0.54 6.09
C ILE A 543 -0.92 -1.90 5.96
N ALA A 544 -1.61 -2.37 7.01
CA ALA A 544 -2.34 -3.63 6.97
C ALA A 544 -3.62 -3.56 6.12
N CYS A 545 -4.22 -2.37 5.98
CA CYS A 545 -5.26 -2.11 4.97
C CYS A 545 -4.64 -1.61 3.66
N HIS A 546 -3.59 -0.80 3.73
CA HIS A 546 -2.91 -0.19 2.59
C HIS A 546 -1.63 -0.97 2.23
N VAL A 547 -1.79 -2.19 1.71
CA VAL A 547 -0.65 -3.08 1.39
C VAL A 547 0.41 -2.34 0.58
N ASN A 548 1.60 -2.15 1.17
CA ASN A 548 2.71 -1.42 0.58
C ASN A 548 2.37 0.00 0.05
N ASN A 549 1.53 0.76 0.76
CA ASN A 549 0.90 2.03 0.33
C ASN A 549 -0.08 1.89 -0.85
N GLY A 550 -0.37 0.66 -1.26
CA GLY A 550 -1.31 0.32 -2.32
C GLY A 550 -2.73 0.13 -1.82
N ARG A 551 -3.44 -0.77 -2.51
CA ARG A 551 -4.84 -1.11 -2.22
C ARG A 551 -4.91 -2.25 -1.21
N SER A 552 -6.07 -2.40 -0.58
CA SER A 552 -6.40 -3.61 0.18
C SER A 552 -6.54 -4.81 -0.77
N PRO A 553 -6.28 -6.04 -0.29
CA PRO A 553 -6.58 -7.25 -1.05
C PRO A 553 -8.04 -7.27 -1.50
N ALA A 554 -8.29 -7.75 -2.73
CA ALA A 554 -9.63 -7.83 -3.29
C ALA A 554 -10.45 -8.96 -2.65
N PRO A 555 -11.79 -8.85 -2.65
CA PRO A 555 -12.67 -9.99 -2.46
C PRO A 555 -12.43 -11.04 -3.55
N ALA A 556 -11.93 -12.21 -3.17
CA ALA A 556 -11.50 -13.28 -4.06
C ALA A 556 -12.20 -14.62 -3.79
N ALA A 557 -12.60 -14.90 -2.54
CA ALA A 557 -13.19 -16.18 -2.15
C ALA A 557 -14.43 -16.02 -1.26
N ILE A 558 -15.34 -17.00 -1.30
CA ILE A 558 -16.47 -17.11 -0.36
C ILE A 558 -15.92 -17.28 1.06
N ASN A 559 -16.60 -16.70 2.04
CA ASN A 559 -16.21 -16.62 3.45
C ASN A 559 -14.92 -15.83 3.73
N GLN A 560 -14.30 -15.22 2.71
CA GLN A 560 -13.21 -14.28 2.95
C GLN A 560 -13.69 -13.13 3.84
N ARG A 561 -12.97 -12.90 4.93
CA ARG A 561 -13.19 -11.77 5.82
C ARG A 561 -12.68 -10.48 5.19
N LEU A 562 -13.39 -9.37 5.45
CA LEU A 562 -13.17 -8.09 4.79
C LEU A 562 -12.56 -7.04 5.74
N ASP A 563 -11.80 -7.45 6.75
CA ASP A 563 -11.21 -6.58 7.78
C ASP A 563 -9.97 -5.81 7.31
N THR A 564 -9.54 -5.99 6.06
CA THR A 564 -8.56 -5.12 5.37
C THR A 564 -9.23 -4.05 4.51
N MET A 565 -10.56 -4.10 4.40
CA MET A 565 -11.40 -3.13 3.71
C MET A 565 -12.24 -2.33 4.72
N SER A 566 -12.75 -1.18 4.33
CA SER A 566 -13.67 -0.38 5.15
C SER A 566 -15.11 -0.73 4.77
N VAL A 567 -15.90 -1.25 5.72
CA VAL A 567 -17.35 -1.48 5.54
C VAL A 567 -18.09 -0.37 6.26
N ARG A 568 -18.52 0.65 5.51
CA ARG A 568 -19.30 1.77 6.06
C ARG A 568 -20.75 1.36 6.21
N VAL A 569 -21.36 1.73 7.33
CA VAL A 569 -22.71 1.26 7.68
C VAL A 569 -23.52 2.36 8.35
N ALA A 570 -24.83 2.30 8.19
CA ALA A 570 -25.75 3.21 8.85
C ALA A 570 -27.11 2.57 9.15
N ALA A 571 -27.78 3.13 10.16
CA ALA A 571 -29.22 2.99 10.35
C ALA A 571 -29.95 4.08 9.54
N ILE A 572 -31.19 3.79 9.18
CA ILE A 572 -32.09 4.73 8.51
C ILE A 572 -33.38 4.77 9.34
N ASP A 573 -33.78 5.96 9.77
CA ASP A 573 -35.03 6.14 10.50
C ASP A 573 -36.27 6.17 9.57
N ALA A 574 -37.47 6.29 10.15
CA ALA A 574 -38.72 6.32 9.39
C ALA A 574 -38.83 7.51 8.42
N ASN A 575 -38.05 8.57 8.61
CA ASN A 575 -38.01 9.76 7.76
C ASN A 575 -36.91 9.67 6.68
N GLY A 576 -36.17 8.56 6.62
CA GLY A 576 -35.05 8.38 5.71
C GLY A 576 -33.75 9.04 6.17
N VAL A 577 -33.67 9.51 7.42
CA VAL A 577 -32.46 10.14 7.95
C VAL A 577 -31.43 9.07 8.31
N GLN A 578 -30.22 9.24 7.80
CA GLN A 578 -29.10 8.33 8.04
C GLN A 578 -28.34 8.72 9.32
N SER A 579 -28.12 7.75 10.20
CA SER A 579 -27.21 7.87 11.36
C SER A 579 -26.27 6.66 11.45
N PRO A 580 -25.12 6.76 12.16
CA PRO A 580 -24.28 5.60 12.46
C PRO A 580 -25.10 4.42 13.00
N HIS A 581 -24.72 3.19 12.68
CA HIS A 581 -25.45 2.01 13.16
C HIS A 581 -25.28 1.86 14.68
N PRO A 582 -26.33 1.60 15.49
CA PRO A 582 -26.24 1.59 16.95
C PRO A 582 -25.22 0.60 17.56
N GLN A 583 -24.92 -0.50 16.88
CA GLN A 583 -23.93 -1.48 17.35
C GLN A 583 -22.55 -1.35 16.69
N TYR A 584 -22.48 -0.80 15.48
CA TYR A 584 -21.25 -0.76 14.67
C TYR A 584 -20.64 0.65 14.56
N GLY A 585 -21.42 1.70 14.75
CA GLY A 585 -21.05 3.08 14.42
C GLY A 585 -21.08 3.34 12.91
N ALA A 586 -20.26 4.27 12.45
CA ALA A 586 -20.22 4.69 11.04
C ALA A 586 -19.46 3.70 10.11
N ALA A 587 -18.73 2.76 10.70
CA ALA A 587 -18.00 1.70 9.99
C ALA A 587 -17.86 0.48 10.91
N VAL A 588 -17.92 -0.71 10.34
CA VAL A 588 -17.75 -1.96 11.10
C VAL A 588 -16.29 -2.12 11.53
N GLN A 589 -16.10 -2.48 12.80
CA GLN A 589 -14.82 -2.84 13.40
C GLN A 589 -14.85 -4.34 13.75
N MET A 590 -14.22 -5.15 12.91
CA MET A 590 -14.46 -6.60 12.86
C MET A 590 -13.65 -7.39 13.89
N ASN A 591 -12.46 -6.92 14.26
CA ASN A 591 -11.56 -7.54 15.24
C ASN A 591 -11.85 -7.03 16.65
N GLY A 592 -11.48 -7.85 17.65
CA GLY A 592 -11.73 -7.60 19.06
C GLY A 592 -10.60 -8.08 19.96
N VAL A 593 -10.32 -7.34 21.03
CA VAL A 593 -9.41 -7.74 22.11
C VAL A 593 -10.01 -7.40 23.49
N SER A 594 -9.72 -8.22 24.49
CA SER A 594 -10.07 -7.97 25.88
C SER A 594 -9.27 -6.81 26.48
N ALA A 595 -9.61 -6.39 27.69
CA ALA A 595 -8.79 -5.43 28.45
C ALA A 595 -7.37 -5.95 28.75
N THR A 596 -7.14 -7.27 28.73
CA THR A 596 -5.83 -7.90 28.90
C THR A 596 -5.11 -8.17 27.58
N GLY A 597 -5.72 -7.81 26.44
CA GLY A 597 -5.16 -8.00 25.09
C GLY A 597 -5.43 -9.37 24.46
N ALA A 598 -6.19 -10.25 25.10
CA ALA A 598 -6.59 -11.53 24.52
C ALA A 598 -7.58 -11.31 23.37
N ARG A 599 -7.43 -12.03 22.25
CA ARG A 599 -8.33 -11.90 21.09
C ARG A 599 -9.74 -12.33 21.46
N GLN A 600 -10.74 -11.59 20.98
CA GLN A 600 -12.15 -11.87 21.18
C GLN A 600 -12.92 -11.73 19.87
N ASN A 601 -13.82 -12.67 19.58
CA ASN A 601 -14.73 -12.55 18.44
C ASN A 601 -16.07 -11.99 18.92
N TRP A 602 -16.33 -10.72 18.64
CA TRP A 602 -17.57 -10.01 19.02
C TRP A 602 -18.70 -10.12 17.99
N GLY A 603 -18.59 -11.00 16.99
CA GLY A 603 -19.63 -11.18 15.99
C GLY A 603 -19.86 -9.95 15.09
N SER A 604 -18.85 -9.09 14.95
CA SER A 604 -18.87 -7.95 14.02
C SER A 604 -18.19 -8.27 12.69
N GLY A 605 -17.93 -9.55 12.40
CA GLY A 605 -17.33 -9.97 11.14
C GLY A 605 -18.22 -9.64 9.94
N VAL A 606 -17.58 -9.19 8.86
CA VAL A 606 -18.19 -9.08 7.52
C VAL A 606 -17.38 -9.94 6.57
N ARG A 607 -18.08 -10.74 5.78
CA ARG A 607 -17.47 -11.70 4.86
C ARG A 607 -18.13 -11.68 3.49
N VAL A 608 -17.41 -12.17 2.48
CA VAL A 608 -17.98 -12.48 1.18
C VAL A 608 -18.93 -13.67 1.32
N ALA A 609 -20.20 -13.46 1.01
CA ALA A 609 -21.22 -14.52 1.02
C ALA A 609 -21.30 -15.23 -0.33
N ALA A 610 -21.24 -14.46 -1.42
CA ALA A 610 -21.33 -14.96 -2.79
C ALA A 610 -20.73 -13.95 -3.76
N PHE A 611 -20.66 -14.31 -5.04
CA PHE A 611 -20.38 -13.39 -6.14
C PHE A 611 -21.54 -13.42 -7.13
N ASP A 612 -22.20 -12.29 -7.32
CA ASP A 612 -23.17 -12.11 -8.39
C ASP A 612 -22.40 -11.90 -9.69
N THR A 613 -22.67 -12.70 -10.72
CA THR A 613 -21.98 -12.61 -12.01
C THR A 613 -22.90 -12.16 -13.14
N ARG A 614 -22.32 -11.50 -14.14
CA ARG A 614 -22.99 -11.18 -15.41
C ARG A 614 -21.96 -11.21 -16.55
N GLN A 615 -22.39 -11.51 -17.76
CA GLN A 615 -21.52 -11.54 -18.94
C GLN A 615 -21.72 -10.30 -19.81
N VAL A 616 -20.63 -9.83 -20.43
CA VAL A 616 -20.62 -8.79 -21.45
C VAL A 616 -19.85 -9.32 -22.66
N THR A 617 -20.42 -9.19 -23.86
CA THR A 617 -19.77 -9.60 -25.11
C THR A 617 -19.22 -8.38 -25.83
N LEU A 618 -17.92 -8.38 -26.11
CA LEU A 618 -17.24 -7.33 -26.87
C LEU A 618 -17.50 -7.51 -28.38
N ALA A 619 -17.23 -6.47 -29.18
CA ALA A 619 -17.51 -6.47 -30.62
C ALA A 619 -16.78 -7.56 -31.42
N ASP A 620 -15.67 -8.11 -30.90
CA ASP A 620 -14.95 -9.22 -31.52
C ASP A 620 -15.41 -10.62 -31.05
N GLY A 621 -16.50 -10.68 -30.27
CA GLY A 621 -17.05 -11.91 -29.72
C GLY A 621 -16.43 -12.36 -28.39
N THR A 622 -15.42 -11.65 -27.87
CA THR A 622 -14.85 -11.97 -26.55
C THR A 622 -15.91 -11.79 -25.46
N VAL A 623 -16.15 -12.84 -24.67
CA VAL A 623 -17.05 -12.79 -23.51
C VAL A 623 -16.25 -12.49 -22.26
N VAL A 624 -16.61 -11.41 -21.56
CA VAL A 624 -16.03 -11.03 -20.27
C VAL A 624 -17.06 -11.25 -19.17
N GLU A 625 -16.70 -12.05 -18.17
CA GLU A 625 -17.50 -12.20 -16.95
C GLU A 625 -17.17 -11.08 -15.97
N LEU A 626 -18.19 -10.34 -15.57
CA LEU A 626 -18.14 -9.38 -14.48
C LEU A 626 -18.69 -10.02 -13.21
N ARG A 627 -18.12 -9.67 -12.05
CA ARG A 627 -18.62 -10.10 -10.75
C ARG A 627 -18.80 -8.94 -9.77
N LYS A 628 -19.70 -9.09 -8.80
CA LYS A 628 -19.91 -8.21 -7.65
C LYS A 628 -19.95 -9.06 -6.37
N PRO A 629 -19.18 -8.73 -5.32
CA PRO A 629 -19.29 -9.45 -4.06
C PRO A 629 -20.62 -9.14 -3.36
N ALA A 630 -21.37 -10.18 -3.02
CA ALA A 630 -22.42 -10.12 -2.01
C ALA A 630 -21.79 -10.37 -0.64
N ILE A 631 -22.13 -9.57 0.36
CA ILE A 631 -21.53 -9.65 1.71
C ILE A 631 -22.55 -10.09 2.75
N ALA A 632 -22.08 -10.77 3.78
CA ALA A 632 -22.88 -11.17 4.95
C ALA A 632 -22.23 -10.64 6.23
N PHE A 633 -23.08 -10.34 7.22
CA PHE A 633 -22.70 -9.89 8.55
C PHE A 633 -22.89 -11.03 9.54
N ASP A 634 -21.96 -11.18 10.47
CA ASP A 634 -22.09 -12.11 11.59
C ASP A 634 -23.13 -11.62 12.61
N GLY A 635 -23.38 -10.31 12.68
CA GLY A 635 -24.36 -9.68 13.57
C GLY A 635 -25.55 -9.09 12.80
N ALA A 636 -26.15 -8.03 13.36
CA ALA A 636 -27.28 -7.35 12.73
C ALA A 636 -26.94 -6.84 11.33
N THR A 637 -27.83 -7.05 10.35
CA THR A 637 -27.64 -6.51 9.00
C THR A 637 -28.02 -5.03 8.97
N PRO A 638 -27.11 -4.11 8.60
CA PRO A 638 -27.41 -2.68 8.57
C PRO A 638 -28.37 -2.29 7.44
N ALA A 639 -29.09 -1.19 7.62
CA ALA A 639 -30.00 -0.66 6.60
C ALA A 639 -29.25 -0.08 5.39
N ALA A 640 -28.11 0.57 5.62
CA ALA A 640 -27.21 1.04 4.55
C ALA A 640 -25.79 0.51 4.74
N VAL A 641 -25.16 0.13 3.61
CA VAL A 641 -23.83 -0.49 3.57
C VAL A 641 -23.06 0.00 2.34
N SER A 642 -21.77 0.28 2.52
CA SER A 642 -20.82 0.61 1.45
C SER A 642 -19.49 -0.11 1.70
N LEU A 643 -19.15 -1.07 0.84
CA LEU A 643 -17.87 -1.79 0.89
C LEU A 643 -16.80 -0.96 0.16
N ARG A 644 -15.67 -0.69 0.83
CA ARG A 644 -14.64 0.21 0.31
C ARG A 644 -13.24 -0.39 0.42
N ALA A 645 -12.61 -0.62 -0.72
CA ALA A 645 -11.20 -0.95 -0.82
C ALA A 645 -10.35 0.23 -0.33
N ALA A 646 -9.23 -0.06 0.32
CA ALA A 646 -8.25 0.97 0.64
C ALA A 646 -7.70 1.58 -0.68
N GLN A 647 -7.54 2.91 -0.71
CA GLN A 647 -7.00 3.61 -1.87
C GLN A 647 -5.47 3.70 -1.78
N PRO A 648 -4.73 3.72 -2.90
CA PRO A 648 -3.30 3.98 -2.87
C PRO A 648 -2.99 5.34 -2.20
N MET A 649 -1.93 5.40 -1.40
CA MET A 649 -1.55 6.58 -0.60
C MET A 649 -0.64 7.57 -1.36
N MET A 650 -0.13 7.17 -2.52
CA MET A 650 0.80 7.96 -3.33
C MET A 650 0.18 9.23 -3.93
N GLY A 651 0.94 10.32 -3.95
CA GLY A 651 0.55 11.59 -4.57
C GLY A 651 -0.58 12.33 -3.87
N THR A 652 -1.01 11.90 -2.68
CA THR A 652 -2.16 12.50 -2.00
C THR A 652 -1.89 13.95 -1.56
N GLY A 653 -0.64 14.32 -1.27
CA GLY A 653 -0.21 15.71 -1.08
C GLY A 653 -0.35 16.58 -2.34
N LEU A 654 -0.04 16.03 -3.51
CA LEU A 654 -0.22 16.74 -4.78
C LEU A 654 -1.70 17.03 -5.04
N LEU A 655 -2.59 16.10 -4.69
CA LEU A 655 -4.05 16.28 -4.80
C LEU A 655 -4.58 17.33 -3.80
N GLU A 656 -4.06 17.36 -2.57
CA GLU A 656 -4.40 18.41 -1.59
C GLU A 656 -3.95 19.80 -2.07
N ALA A 657 -2.79 19.87 -2.73
CA ALA A 657 -2.19 21.10 -3.21
C ALA A 657 -2.88 21.66 -4.47
N ILE A 658 -3.81 20.95 -5.10
CA ILE A 658 -4.62 21.48 -6.21
C ILE A 658 -5.54 22.59 -5.64
N PRO A 659 -5.51 23.81 -6.20
CA PRO A 659 -6.41 24.87 -5.77
C PRO A 659 -7.87 24.40 -5.87
N GLU A 660 -8.67 24.62 -4.82
CA GLU A 660 -10.08 24.21 -4.81
C GLU A 660 -10.88 24.87 -5.94
N ALA A 661 -10.51 26.11 -6.30
CA ALA A 661 -11.10 26.81 -7.44
C ALA A 661 -10.81 26.13 -8.78
N GLU A 662 -9.66 25.46 -8.94
CA GLU A 662 -9.35 24.68 -10.14
C GLU A 662 -10.31 23.50 -10.25
N ILE A 663 -10.47 22.70 -9.18
CA ILE A 663 -11.41 21.56 -9.16
C ILE A 663 -12.85 22.03 -9.44
N LEU A 664 -13.27 23.12 -8.78
CA LEU A 664 -14.61 23.69 -8.95
C LEU A 664 -14.86 24.22 -10.37
N SER A 665 -13.81 24.59 -11.11
CA SER A 665 -13.95 25.04 -12.51
C SER A 665 -14.39 23.91 -13.46
N HIS A 666 -14.21 22.64 -13.06
CA HIS A 666 -14.65 21.47 -13.82
C HIS A 666 -16.11 21.08 -13.54
N VAL A 667 -16.76 21.66 -12.52
CA VAL A 667 -18.18 21.41 -12.21
C VAL A 667 -19.07 21.97 -13.31
N ARG A 668 -20.03 21.17 -13.79
CA ARG A 668 -21.00 21.61 -14.81
C ARG A 668 -22.40 21.75 -14.22
N SER A 669 -23.14 22.75 -14.70
CA SER A 669 -24.56 22.93 -14.40
C SER A 669 -25.48 22.16 -15.35
N SER A 670 -24.96 21.75 -16.51
CA SER A 670 -25.66 20.95 -17.52
C SER A 670 -24.75 19.83 -18.03
N PRO A 671 -25.31 18.66 -18.39
CA PRO A 671 -24.52 17.58 -18.95
C PRO A 671 -23.82 18.00 -20.24
N ASP A 672 -22.63 17.46 -20.47
CA ASP A 672 -21.95 17.57 -21.75
C ASP A 672 -22.60 16.71 -22.85
N ALA A 673 -22.00 16.67 -24.04
CA ALA A 673 -22.55 15.91 -25.15
C ALA A 673 -22.75 14.41 -24.88
N ASP A 674 -22.02 13.83 -23.91
CA ASP A 674 -22.15 12.43 -23.49
C ASP A 674 -23.00 12.20 -22.24
N GLY A 675 -23.52 13.26 -21.63
CA GLY A 675 -24.27 13.19 -20.39
C GLY A 675 -23.43 13.44 -19.13
N VAL A 676 -22.14 13.74 -19.26
CA VAL A 676 -21.24 13.93 -18.10
C VAL A 676 -21.48 15.30 -17.48
N ILE A 677 -21.73 15.33 -16.17
CA ILE A 677 -21.97 16.54 -15.40
C ILE A 677 -20.77 16.82 -14.49
N GLY A 678 -20.44 15.88 -13.59
CA GLY A 678 -19.45 16.09 -12.53
C GLY A 678 -19.91 17.13 -11.50
N VAL A 679 -20.08 16.69 -10.25
CA VAL A 679 -20.52 17.57 -9.14
C VAL A 679 -19.55 17.53 -7.96
N ALA A 680 -19.47 18.63 -7.22
CA ALA A 680 -18.65 18.72 -6.01
C ALA A 680 -19.39 18.17 -4.77
N ASN A 681 -18.64 17.56 -3.85
CA ASN A 681 -19.11 17.29 -2.50
C ASN A 681 -18.58 18.38 -1.55
N PHE A 682 -19.40 18.85 -0.62
CA PHE A 682 -18.99 19.82 0.39
C PHE A 682 -19.11 19.21 1.79
N VAL A 683 -18.16 19.54 2.65
CA VAL A 683 -18.06 18.98 4.00
C VAL A 683 -17.75 20.06 5.03
N PHE A 684 -18.12 19.81 6.28
CA PHE A 684 -17.61 20.61 7.39
C PHE A 684 -16.20 20.13 7.75
N ASP A 685 -15.29 21.08 7.92
CA ASP A 685 -14.02 20.85 8.59
C ASP A 685 -14.29 20.49 10.07
N PRO A 686 -13.86 19.32 10.56
CA PRO A 686 -14.15 18.89 11.93
C PRO A 686 -13.51 19.78 13.00
N GLU A 687 -12.47 20.54 12.67
CA GLU A 687 -11.77 21.41 13.63
C GLU A 687 -12.32 22.84 13.61
N SER A 688 -12.54 23.41 12.42
CA SER A 688 -12.97 24.80 12.28
C SER A 688 -14.48 24.99 12.08
N GLY A 689 -15.21 23.93 11.70
CA GLY A 689 -16.61 24.02 11.29
C GLY A 689 -16.85 24.70 9.95
N ALA A 690 -15.79 25.12 9.24
CA ALA A 690 -15.89 25.78 7.94
C ALA A 690 -16.40 24.82 6.86
N VAL A 691 -17.16 25.35 5.89
CA VAL A 691 -17.53 24.59 4.68
C VAL A 691 -16.32 24.51 3.76
N ARG A 692 -15.90 23.28 3.43
CA ARG A 692 -14.74 22.98 2.57
C ARG A 692 -15.16 22.14 1.38
N LEU A 693 -14.40 22.22 0.27
CA LEU A 693 -14.49 21.24 -0.80
C LEU A 693 -14.00 19.88 -0.29
N GLY A 694 -14.81 18.85 -0.49
CA GLY A 694 -14.43 17.49 -0.21
C GLY A 694 -13.54 16.92 -1.33
N ARG A 695 -12.47 16.21 -0.96
CA ARG A 695 -11.47 15.68 -1.90
C ARG A 695 -11.10 14.21 -1.67
N PHE A 696 -11.11 13.76 -0.42
CA PHE A 696 -10.57 12.45 -0.03
C PHE A 696 -11.65 11.43 0.28
N GLY A 697 -11.27 10.15 0.16
CA GLY A 697 -12.17 9.01 0.20
C GLY A 697 -12.93 8.79 -1.11
N TRP A 698 -13.71 7.72 -1.16
CA TRP A 698 -14.45 7.31 -2.36
C TRP A 698 -15.61 8.24 -2.74
N LYS A 699 -16.17 8.95 -1.77
CA LYS A 699 -17.26 9.92 -1.98
C LYS A 699 -16.82 11.37 -1.75
N ALA A 700 -15.52 11.65 -1.84
CA ALA A 700 -14.96 12.98 -1.62
C ALA A 700 -15.45 13.62 -0.30
N SER A 701 -15.56 12.85 0.79
CA SER A 701 -16.27 13.29 1.99
C SER A 701 -15.32 13.79 3.09
N LYS A 702 -14.07 14.10 2.75
CA LYS A 702 -13.02 14.61 3.65
C LYS A 702 -12.25 15.71 2.91
N ALA A 703 -12.01 16.84 3.57
CA ALA A 703 -11.48 18.05 2.94
C ALA A 703 -9.95 18.06 2.79
N SER A 704 -9.25 17.48 3.77
CA SER A 704 -7.79 17.51 3.90
C SER A 704 -7.23 16.12 4.23
N LEU A 705 -5.92 15.93 4.04
CA LEU A 705 -5.17 14.75 4.47
C LEU A 705 -5.27 14.56 5.98
N ARG A 706 -5.25 15.65 6.74
CA ARG A 706 -5.44 15.64 8.20
C ARG A 706 -6.81 15.09 8.57
N HIS A 707 -7.87 15.59 7.93
CA HIS A 707 -9.25 15.10 8.15
C HIS A 707 -9.36 13.61 7.75
N GLN A 708 -8.84 13.23 6.58
CA GLN A 708 -8.83 11.83 6.13
C GLN A 708 -8.10 10.91 7.12
N THR A 709 -6.91 11.32 7.60
CA THR A 709 -6.09 10.55 8.53
C THR A 709 -6.80 10.34 9.86
N ALA A 710 -7.30 11.42 10.47
CA ALA A 710 -8.00 11.34 11.74
C ALA A 710 -9.29 10.49 11.64
N SER A 711 -10.01 10.59 10.52
CA SER A 711 -11.21 9.78 10.28
C SER A 711 -10.90 8.30 10.13
N ALA A 712 -9.82 7.94 9.42
CA ALA A 712 -9.40 6.55 9.24
C ALA A 712 -8.87 5.93 10.54
N LEU A 713 -8.05 6.66 11.30
CA LEU A 713 -7.58 6.24 12.62
C LEU A 713 -8.74 5.89 13.55
N LEU A 714 -9.78 6.73 13.59
CA LEU A 714 -10.95 6.48 14.41
C LEU A 714 -11.79 5.31 13.89
N ALA A 715 -12.23 5.38 12.63
CA ALA A 715 -13.25 4.49 12.10
C ALA A 715 -12.71 3.07 11.86
N ASP A 716 -11.49 2.96 11.32
CA ASP A 716 -10.93 1.70 10.88
C ASP A 716 -9.97 1.10 11.94
N MET A 717 -9.32 1.93 12.76
CA MET A 717 -8.30 1.47 13.72
C MET A 717 -8.67 1.72 15.19
N ALA A 718 -9.79 2.40 15.47
CA ALA A 718 -10.20 2.80 16.83
C ALA A 718 -9.13 3.56 17.62
N VAL A 719 -8.30 4.34 16.94
CA VAL A 719 -7.27 5.23 17.52
C VAL A 719 -7.82 6.65 17.52
N THR A 720 -7.84 7.30 18.69
CA THR A 720 -8.28 8.69 18.83
C THR A 720 -7.15 9.66 18.50
N SER A 721 -7.50 10.91 18.22
CA SER A 721 -6.56 11.97 17.83
C SER A 721 -7.04 13.34 18.34
N PRO A 722 -6.25 14.42 18.21
CA PRO A 722 -6.71 15.76 18.56
C PRO A 722 -8.00 16.21 17.83
N VAL A 723 -8.23 15.69 16.61
CA VAL A 723 -9.45 15.97 15.82
C VAL A 723 -10.66 15.20 16.37
N TYR A 724 -10.48 13.91 16.68
CA TYR A 724 -11.52 13.04 17.24
C TYR A 724 -11.06 12.47 18.57
N ARG A 725 -11.33 13.22 19.65
CA ARG A 725 -10.72 13.01 20.96
C ARG A 725 -11.20 11.77 21.71
N ASN A 726 -12.29 11.14 21.26
CA ASN A 726 -12.84 9.94 21.87
C ASN A 726 -13.54 9.07 20.83
N ARG A 727 -13.75 7.80 21.17
CA ARG A 727 -14.33 6.82 20.25
C ARG A 727 -15.82 7.00 20.00
N SER A 728 -16.54 7.75 20.85
CA SER A 728 -17.97 8.00 20.60
C SER A 728 -18.21 8.90 19.40
N CYS A 729 -17.21 9.63 18.89
CA CYS A 729 -17.32 10.34 17.61
C CYS A 729 -17.60 9.40 16.41
N HIS A 730 -17.34 8.09 16.57
CA HIS A 730 -17.68 7.07 15.58
C HIS A 730 -19.17 6.69 15.56
N THR A 731 -19.90 6.94 16.65
CA THR A 731 -21.30 6.51 16.85
C THR A 731 -22.26 7.69 17.05
N ASP A 732 -21.83 8.70 17.80
CA ASP A 732 -22.57 9.90 18.18
C ASP A 732 -21.74 11.17 17.85
N PRO A 733 -21.58 11.52 16.56
CA PRO A 733 -20.79 12.66 16.14
C PRO A 733 -21.28 14.01 16.70
N ALA A 734 -22.56 14.17 17.02
CA ALA A 734 -23.10 15.39 17.62
C ALA A 734 -22.79 15.50 19.12
N GLY A 735 -22.89 14.40 19.88
CA GLY A 735 -22.65 14.39 21.32
C GLY A 735 -21.19 14.17 21.72
N CYS A 736 -20.34 13.66 20.83
CA CYS A 736 -18.98 13.26 21.20
C CYS A 736 -18.07 14.42 21.66
N GLY A 737 -18.34 15.65 21.23
CA GLY A 737 -17.56 16.82 21.66
C GLY A 737 -17.61 17.08 23.18
N ALA A 738 -18.72 16.70 23.82
CA ALA A 738 -18.92 16.82 25.26
C ALA A 738 -18.29 15.66 26.07
N ALA A 739 -17.98 14.54 25.42
CA ALA A 739 -17.37 13.40 26.09
C ALA A 739 -15.88 13.64 26.40
N ALA A 740 -15.42 13.04 27.50
CA ALA A 740 -14.03 13.12 27.94
C ALA A 740 -13.08 12.58 26.86
N ALA A 741 -11.92 13.22 26.71
CA ALA A 741 -10.87 12.75 25.82
C ALA A 741 -10.34 11.39 26.29
N GLN A 742 -10.05 10.50 25.35
CA GLN A 742 -9.44 9.20 25.59
C GLN A 742 -7.98 9.22 25.10
N PRO A 743 -7.08 8.42 25.69
CA PRO A 743 -5.72 8.27 25.18
C PRO A 743 -5.72 7.94 23.69
N GLY A 744 -4.93 8.71 22.95
CA GLY A 744 -4.80 8.65 21.50
C GLY A 744 -3.45 9.19 21.07
N ILE A 745 -3.26 9.28 19.76
CA ILE A 745 -2.02 9.83 19.21
C ILE A 745 -1.89 11.33 19.53
N THR A 746 -0.66 11.80 19.63
CA THR A 746 -0.40 13.23 19.89
C THR A 746 -0.62 14.08 18.63
N GLU A 747 -0.64 15.41 18.80
CA GLU A 747 -0.63 16.34 17.66
C GLU A 747 0.60 16.13 16.77
N ALA A 748 1.77 15.90 17.37
CA ALA A 748 3.00 15.63 16.63
C ALA A 748 2.90 14.33 15.82
N ASP A 749 2.33 13.25 16.38
CA ASP A 749 2.13 11.99 15.65
C ASP A 749 1.16 12.17 14.47
N LEU A 750 0.02 12.85 14.70
CA LEU A 750 -0.96 13.11 13.64
C LEU A 750 -0.35 13.97 12.53
N GLN A 751 0.45 14.96 12.91
CA GLN A 751 1.19 15.78 11.97
C GLN A 751 2.18 14.94 11.16
N LEU A 752 3.00 14.09 11.79
CA LEU A 752 3.96 13.22 11.10
C LEU A 752 3.29 12.30 10.07
N ILE A 753 2.17 11.65 10.44
CA ILE A 753 1.42 10.80 9.49
C ILE A 753 0.90 11.64 8.30
N THR A 754 0.35 12.83 8.58
CA THR A 754 -0.15 13.75 7.54
C THR A 754 0.98 14.24 6.62
N GLN A 755 2.15 14.54 7.19
CA GLN A 755 3.33 14.98 6.43
C GLN A 755 3.89 13.86 5.56
N TYR A 756 3.93 12.62 6.04
CA TYR A 756 4.27 11.47 5.20
C TYR A 756 3.33 11.37 4.01
N LEU A 757 2.00 11.37 4.22
CA LEU A 757 1.02 11.35 3.13
C LEU A 757 1.23 12.48 2.12
N ALA A 758 1.57 13.68 2.61
CA ALA A 758 1.85 14.80 1.74
C ALA A 758 3.12 14.60 0.88
N LEU A 759 4.13 13.90 1.41
CA LEU A 759 5.47 13.76 0.83
C LEU A 759 5.71 12.40 0.13
N VAL A 760 4.72 11.50 0.05
CA VAL A 760 4.80 10.30 -0.79
C VAL A 760 4.53 10.68 -2.24
N ALA A 761 5.52 10.43 -3.10
CA ALA A 761 5.49 10.81 -4.50
C ALA A 761 4.77 9.79 -5.38
N VAL A 762 4.65 10.15 -6.66
CA VAL A 762 4.02 9.34 -7.71
C VAL A 762 5.10 8.87 -8.68
N PRO A 763 5.07 7.60 -9.14
CA PRO A 763 5.98 7.15 -10.20
C PRO A 763 5.76 7.91 -11.51
N ALA A 764 6.85 8.13 -12.26
CA ALA A 764 6.73 8.60 -13.63
C ALA A 764 6.02 7.56 -14.52
N GLN A 765 5.30 8.04 -15.54
CA GLN A 765 4.67 7.18 -16.53
C GLN A 765 5.74 6.40 -17.31
N ARG A 766 5.55 5.09 -17.43
CA ARG A 766 6.38 4.12 -18.15
C ARG A 766 6.07 4.09 -19.64
N SER A 767 6.32 5.20 -20.32
CA SER A 767 6.10 5.33 -21.78
C SER A 767 7.39 5.45 -22.60
N MET A 768 8.55 5.50 -21.95
CA MET A 768 9.85 5.60 -22.61
C MET A 768 10.57 4.24 -22.59
N PRO A 769 11.07 3.75 -23.73
CA PRO A 769 11.85 2.53 -23.75
C PRO A 769 13.22 2.76 -23.10
N SER A 770 13.58 1.91 -22.14
CA SER A 770 14.91 1.94 -21.51
C SER A 770 15.96 1.26 -22.40
N GLY A 771 17.16 1.84 -22.43
CA GLY A 771 18.29 1.35 -23.22
C GLY A 771 19.13 0.29 -22.51
N PHE A 772 18.53 -0.86 -22.21
CA PHE A 772 19.26 -2.02 -21.66
C PHE A 772 20.37 -2.47 -22.61
N PRO A 773 21.56 -2.87 -22.12
CA PRO A 773 22.63 -3.36 -23.00
C PRO A 773 22.20 -4.55 -23.84
N ARG A 774 22.94 -4.78 -24.93
CA ARG A 774 22.70 -5.93 -25.80
C ARG A 774 22.79 -7.23 -25.00
N GLY A 775 21.75 -8.06 -25.11
CA GLY A 775 21.70 -9.35 -24.44
C GLY A 775 21.31 -9.30 -22.97
N VAL A 776 20.95 -8.12 -22.44
CA VAL A 776 20.32 -7.97 -21.12
C VAL A 776 18.84 -7.74 -21.32
N ALA A 777 18.00 -8.61 -20.74
CA ALA A 777 16.56 -8.45 -20.86
C ALA A 777 16.04 -7.33 -19.93
N PRO A 778 15.11 -6.47 -20.41
CA PRO A 778 14.45 -5.49 -19.56
C PRO A 778 13.62 -6.14 -18.45
N LEU A 779 13.50 -5.43 -17.33
CA LEU A 779 12.46 -5.74 -16.33
C LEU A 779 11.09 -5.67 -16.99
N ASP A 780 10.14 -6.47 -16.49
CA ASP A 780 8.77 -6.49 -17.01
C ASP A 780 8.17 -5.07 -17.09
N GLU A 781 8.43 -4.23 -16.07
CA GLU A 781 7.92 -2.86 -16.00
C GLU A 781 8.53 -1.92 -17.06
N HIS A 782 9.66 -2.27 -17.67
CA HIS A 782 10.30 -1.50 -18.74
C HIS A 782 10.09 -2.09 -20.14
N ARG A 783 9.33 -3.19 -20.26
CA ARG A 783 8.93 -3.75 -21.56
C ARG A 783 7.75 -2.96 -22.12
N VAL A 784 8.05 -1.80 -22.68
CA VAL A 784 7.04 -0.85 -23.16
C VAL A 784 7.15 -0.64 -24.67
N ASP A 785 6.01 -0.70 -25.36
CA ASP A 785 5.89 -0.24 -26.75
C ASP A 785 5.34 1.19 -26.75
N ALA A 786 6.24 2.15 -26.98
CA ALA A 786 5.90 3.57 -26.96
C ALA A 786 4.84 3.95 -28.02
N ALA A 787 4.83 3.29 -29.18
CA ALA A 787 3.86 3.56 -30.23
C ALA A 787 2.48 3.05 -29.84
N GLN A 788 2.41 1.86 -29.24
CA GLN A 788 1.18 1.28 -28.70
C GLN A 788 0.63 2.12 -27.53
N VAL A 789 1.48 2.55 -26.59
CA VAL A 789 1.10 3.44 -25.48
C VAL A 789 0.55 4.77 -26.01
N ALA A 790 1.21 5.37 -27.00
CA ALA A 790 0.73 6.62 -27.61
C ALA A 790 -0.60 6.42 -28.36
N ALA A 791 -0.80 5.28 -29.03
CA ALA A 791 -2.08 4.93 -29.65
C ALA A 791 -3.19 4.77 -28.61
N GLY A 792 -2.90 4.07 -27.51
CA GLY A 792 -3.80 3.91 -26.37
C GLY A 792 -4.20 5.24 -25.74
N ALA A 793 -3.26 6.16 -25.56
CA ALA A 793 -3.53 7.51 -25.06
C ALA A 793 -4.48 8.28 -25.99
N ARG A 794 -4.28 8.20 -27.32
CA ARG A 794 -5.20 8.82 -28.30
C ARG A 794 -6.60 8.20 -28.24
N LEU A 795 -6.70 6.89 -28.13
CA LEU A 795 -7.98 6.19 -27.99
C LEU A 795 -8.68 6.54 -26.67
N PHE A 796 -7.95 6.61 -25.56
CA PHE A 796 -8.49 7.02 -24.25
C PHE A 796 -9.09 8.43 -24.32
N ASN A 797 -8.41 9.37 -24.98
CA ASN A 797 -8.91 10.71 -25.24
C ASN A 797 -10.12 10.69 -26.19
N GLY A 798 -10.03 9.96 -27.31
CA GLY A 798 -11.08 9.90 -28.35
C GLY A 798 -12.37 9.23 -27.88
N MET A 799 -12.28 8.25 -26.97
CA MET A 799 -13.45 7.67 -26.29
C MET A 799 -14.06 8.59 -25.24
N ARG A 800 -13.40 9.73 -24.95
CA ARG A 800 -13.79 10.73 -23.97
C ARG A 800 -13.71 10.24 -22.51
N CYS A 801 -12.81 9.31 -22.20
CA CYS A 801 -12.53 8.92 -20.81
C CYS A 801 -12.06 10.12 -19.97
N VAL A 802 -11.34 11.07 -20.62
CA VAL A 802 -10.88 12.32 -20.02
C VAL A 802 -11.98 13.32 -19.64
N ALA A 803 -13.25 13.04 -19.94
CA ALA A 803 -14.37 13.87 -19.50
C ALA A 803 -14.54 13.87 -17.96
N CYS A 804 -14.10 12.79 -17.31
CA CYS A 804 -13.99 12.65 -15.84
C CYS A 804 -12.51 12.44 -15.43
N HIS A 805 -11.78 11.59 -16.16
CA HIS A 805 -10.36 11.33 -15.91
C HIS A 805 -9.46 12.42 -16.52
N THR A 806 -9.69 13.68 -16.12
CA THR A 806 -8.95 14.86 -16.58
C THR A 806 -7.45 14.63 -16.48
N ALA A 807 -6.77 14.66 -17.62
CA ALA A 807 -5.41 14.16 -17.74
C ALA A 807 -4.40 14.91 -16.87
N GLN A 808 -4.50 16.25 -16.80
CA GLN A 808 -3.53 17.10 -16.11
C GLN A 808 -4.21 18.15 -15.23
N MET A 809 -3.54 18.53 -14.16
CA MET A 809 -3.90 19.62 -13.27
C MET A 809 -2.63 20.36 -12.82
N THR A 810 -2.79 21.57 -12.26
CA THR A 810 -1.68 22.34 -11.69
C THR A 810 -1.89 22.55 -10.20
N THR A 811 -0.87 22.27 -9.41
CA THR A 811 -0.89 22.56 -7.97
C THR A 811 -0.65 24.05 -7.70
N GLY A 812 -1.21 24.56 -6.61
CA GLY A 812 -1.11 25.96 -6.23
C GLY A 812 0.26 26.32 -5.63
N SER A 813 0.46 27.61 -5.39
CA SER A 813 1.69 28.13 -4.77
C SER A 813 1.65 28.14 -3.24
N GLY A 814 0.49 27.88 -2.63
CA GLY A 814 0.24 28.09 -1.20
C GLY A 814 0.48 26.88 -0.29
N HIS A 815 0.93 25.74 -0.80
CA HIS A 815 1.13 24.55 0.05
C HIS A 815 2.34 24.70 1.00
N LEU A 816 2.32 24.11 2.19
CA LEU A 816 3.43 24.24 3.17
C LEU A 816 4.77 23.66 2.67
N PHE A 817 4.69 22.60 1.88
CA PHE A 817 5.83 21.90 1.26
C PHE A 817 6.09 22.42 -0.15
N ALA A 818 7.35 22.78 -0.44
CA ALA A 818 7.77 23.31 -1.74
C ALA A 818 7.69 22.25 -2.86
N GLU A 819 7.82 20.96 -2.51
CA GLU A 819 7.67 19.79 -3.38
C GLU A 819 6.31 19.76 -4.08
N LEU A 820 5.31 20.35 -3.43
CA LEU A 820 3.91 20.34 -3.87
C LEU A 820 3.49 21.65 -4.54
N ARG A 821 4.36 22.65 -4.61
CA ARG A 821 4.03 23.97 -5.19
C ARG A 821 4.25 23.99 -6.69
N ASN A 822 3.31 24.60 -7.42
CA ASN A 822 3.43 24.93 -8.85
C ASN A 822 3.87 23.75 -9.74
N GLN A 823 3.37 22.55 -9.45
CA GLN A 823 3.64 21.36 -10.26
C GLN A 823 2.54 21.19 -11.31
N THR A 824 2.93 20.93 -12.55
CA THR A 824 2.01 20.30 -13.52
C THR A 824 2.04 18.81 -13.25
N ILE A 825 0.88 18.26 -12.92
CA ILE A 825 0.71 16.85 -12.53
C ILE A 825 -0.26 16.16 -13.48
N ALA A 826 -0.17 14.83 -13.59
CA ALA A 826 -1.05 14.01 -14.42
C ALA A 826 -1.80 12.94 -13.60
N PRO A 827 -2.78 13.32 -12.76
CA PRO A 827 -3.53 12.39 -11.93
C PRO A 827 -4.56 11.58 -12.72
N TYR A 828 -5.00 12.05 -13.89
CA TYR A 828 -6.14 11.49 -14.63
C TYR A 828 -7.41 11.42 -13.76
N SER A 829 -7.77 12.56 -13.17
CA SER A 829 -8.92 12.72 -12.28
C SER A 829 -9.29 14.19 -12.17
N ASP A 830 -10.59 14.48 -12.22
CA ASP A 830 -11.14 15.78 -11.88
C ASP A 830 -11.48 15.96 -10.39
N LEU A 831 -11.34 14.90 -9.59
CA LEU A 831 -11.72 14.83 -8.18
C LEU A 831 -13.22 15.11 -7.90
N LEU A 832 -14.06 15.13 -8.93
CA LEU A 832 -15.51 15.33 -8.80
C LEU A 832 -16.25 14.01 -8.61
N LEU A 833 -17.49 14.12 -8.14
CA LEU A 833 -18.44 13.01 -8.07
C LEU A 833 -19.14 12.84 -9.43
N HIS A 834 -19.23 11.60 -9.89
CA HIS A 834 -20.01 11.21 -11.06
C HIS A 834 -20.99 10.11 -10.72
N ASP A 835 -22.17 10.15 -11.36
CA ASP A 835 -23.09 9.03 -11.35
C ASP A 835 -22.53 7.87 -12.19
N MET A 836 -22.16 6.78 -11.51
CA MET A 836 -21.60 5.58 -12.15
C MET A 836 -22.64 4.48 -12.39
N GLY A 837 -23.92 4.84 -12.31
CA GLY A 837 -25.07 3.97 -12.59
C GLY A 837 -25.39 2.96 -11.47
N PRO A 838 -26.52 2.25 -11.61
CA PRO A 838 -27.06 1.36 -10.58
C PRO A 838 -26.16 0.14 -10.30
N GLY A 839 -25.39 -0.32 -11.30
CA GLY A 839 -24.47 -1.44 -11.12
C GLY A 839 -23.37 -1.16 -10.10
N LEU A 840 -22.95 0.10 -9.98
CA LEU A 840 -21.94 0.55 -9.01
C LEU A 840 -22.54 1.28 -7.81
N ALA A 841 -23.86 1.33 -7.68
CA ALA A 841 -24.50 1.97 -6.54
C ALA A 841 -24.33 1.15 -5.25
N ASP A 842 -23.99 1.85 -4.18
CA ASP A 842 -24.32 1.46 -2.81
C ASP A 842 -25.61 2.17 -2.36
N ASN A 843 -25.99 2.05 -1.08
CA ASN A 843 -27.14 2.77 -0.53
C ASN A 843 -26.76 3.72 0.62
N LEU A 844 -25.48 4.13 0.72
CA LEU A 844 -25.00 5.04 1.74
C LEU A 844 -24.89 6.47 1.17
N VAL A 845 -25.43 7.47 1.86
CA VAL A 845 -25.32 8.87 1.45
C VAL A 845 -24.25 9.58 2.30
N GLU A 846 -23.39 10.37 1.65
CA GLU A 846 -22.38 11.22 2.32
C GLU A 846 -22.39 12.62 1.71
N GLY A 847 -23.10 13.55 2.35
CA GLY A 847 -23.30 14.89 1.82
C GLY A 847 -24.10 14.88 0.53
N GLN A 848 -23.55 15.48 -0.53
CA GLN A 848 -24.14 15.47 -1.86
C GLN A 848 -23.97 14.13 -2.59
N ALA A 849 -23.09 13.24 -2.11
CA ALA A 849 -22.81 11.96 -2.74
C ALA A 849 -23.91 10.92 -2.45
N LYS A 850 -24.76 10.67 -3.45
CA LYS A 850 -25.75 9.59 -3.43
C LYS A 850 -25.09 8.21 -3.57
N GLY A 851 -25.89 7.15 -3.50
CA GLY A 851 -25.42 5.76 -3.56
C GLY A 851 -24.60 5.41 -4.80
N ASN A 852 -24.98 5.95 -5.96
CA ASN A 852 -24.33 5.78 -7.26
C ASN A 852 -23.22 6.79 -7.57
N MET A 853 -22.98 7.77 -6.68
CA MET A 853 -22.01 8.83 -6.91
C MET A 853 -20.65 8.47 -6.33
N TRP A 854 -19.64 8.47 -7.18
CA TRP A 854 -18.26 8.15 -6.82
C TRP A 854 -17.32 9.23 -7.29
N ARG A 855 -16.31 9.52 -6.47
CA ARG A 855 -15.22 10.41 -6.87
C ARG A 855 -14.39 9.75 -7.95
N THR A 856 -14.04 10.48 -9.01
CA THR A 856 -13.07 10.02 -10.01
C THR A 856 -11.75 9.67 -9.34
N ALA A 857 -11.36 8.39 -9.34
CA ALA A 857 -10.10 7.96 -8.74
C ALA A 857 -8.91 8.34 -9.66
N PRO A 858 -7.78 8.84 -9.12
CA PRO A 858 -6.57 9.06 -9.91
C PRO A 858 -6.06 7.74 -10.50
N LEU A 859 -5.61 7.78 -11.76
CA LEU A 859 -5.10 6.61 -12.48
C LEU A 859 -3.58 6.50 -12.49
N TRP A 860 -2.86 7.50 -11.98
CA TRP A 860 -1.40 7.39 -11.85
C TRP A 860 -1.00 6.16 -11.04
N GLY A 861 0.13 5.55 -11.37
CA GLY A 861 0.64 4.30 -10.78
C GLY A 861 -0.25 3.07 -10.95
N ILE A 862 -1.40 3.11 -11.64
CA ILE A 862 -2.30 1.96 -11.73
C ILE A 862 -1.62 0.72 -12.32
N GLY A 863 -0.64 0.90 -13.22
CA GLY A 863 0.14 -0.20 -13.80
C GLY A 863 1.15 -0.86 -12.84
N TYR A 864 1.40 -0.27 -11.68
CA TYR A 864 2.21 -0.85 -10.61
C TYR A 864 1.38 -1.62 -9.55
N THR A 865 0.05 -1.55 -9.60
CA THR A 865 -0.82 -2.07 -8.52
C THR A 865 -0.56 -3.55 -8.22
N ASP A 866 -0.40 -4.40 -9.24
CA ASP A 866 -0.12 -5.83 -9.07
C ASP A 866 1.25 -6.08 -8.43
N LYS A 867 2.27 -5.31 -8.82
CA LYS A 867 3.62 -5.42 -8.26
C LYS A 867 3.65 -4.97 -6.79
N VAL A 868 2.91 -3.92 -6.44
CA VAL A 868 2.81 -3.40 -5.07
C VAL A 868 2.01 -4.35 -4.16
N MET A 869 0.98 -5.02 -4.68
CA MET A 869 0.25 -6.06 -3.95
C MET A 869 1.15 -7.28 -3.66
N GLY A 870 1.99 -7.67 -4.63
CA GLY A 870 2.92 -8.78 -4.47
C GLY A 870 2.20 -10.07 -4.04
N SER A 871 2.74 -10.77 -3.03
CA SER A 871 2.16 -12.00 -2.49
C SER A 871 1.09 -11.78 -1.41
N ALA A 872 0.76 -10.53 -1.06
CA ALA A 872 -0.19 -10.23 0.02
C ALA A 872 -1.65 -10.50 -0.34
N GLY A 873 -1.98 -10.66 -1.63
CA GLY A 873 -3.33 -10.97 -2.08
C GLY A 873 -3.53 -10.72 -3.57
N SER A 874 -4.79 -10.72 -4.02
CA SER A 874 -5.15 -10.34 -5.38
C SER A 874 -5.52 -8.87 -5.46
N VAL A 875 -5.20 -8.23 -6.58
CA VAL A 875 -5.63 -6.85 -6.87
C VAL A 875 -7.09 -6.84 -7.31
N GLY A 876 -7.78 -5.76 -6.91
CA GLY A 876 -9.15 -5.46 -7.34
C GLY A 876 -9.29 -3.97 -7.61
N TYR A 877 -10.09 -3.64 -8.62
CA TYR A 877 -10.37 -2.27 -9.04
C TYR A 877 -11.80 -1.86 -8.65
N LEU A 878 -12.08 -0.55 -8.79
CA LEU A 878 -13.31 0.12 -8.34
C LEU A 878 -13.39 0.24 -6.81
N HIS A 879 -14.48 0.83 -6.31
CA HIS A 879 -14.62 1.18 -4.90
C HIS A 879 -14.61 -0.03 -3.98
N ASP A 880 -15.08 -1.18 -4.42
CA ASP A 880 -15.22 -2.40 -3.61
C ASP A 880 -14.31 -3.55 -4.07
N GLY A 881 -13.35 -3.27 -4.96
CA GLY A 881 -12.38 -4.26 -5.43
C GLY A 881 -12.97 -5.38 -6.28
N ARG A 882 -14.21 -5.25 -6.79
CA ARG A 882 -14.92 -6.33 -7.50
C ARG A 882 -14.27 -6.74 -8.81
N ALA A 883 -13.67 -5.78 -9.52
CA ALA A 883 -13.14 -5.98 -10.86
C ALA A 883 -11.73 -6.58 -10.77
N ARG A 884 -11.54 -7.75 -11.39
CA ARG A 884 -10.28 -8.52 -11.32
C ARG A 884 -9.17 -7.94 -12.21
N ASN A 885 -9.53 -7.13 -13.20
CA ASN A 885 -8.63 -6.53 -14.16
C ASN A 885 -9.20 -5.21 -14.69
N LEU A 886 -8.38 -4.45 -15.44
CA LEU A 886 -8.76 -3.16 -16.01
C LEU A 886 -9.92 -3.26 -17.02
N THR A 887 -10.01 -4.35 -17.78
CA THR A 887 -11.13 -4.57 -18.71
C THR A 887 -12.45 -4.68 -17.96
N GLU A 888 -12.52 -5.51 -16.92
CA GLU A 888 -13.70 -5.60 -16.06
C GLU A 888 -14.03 -4.24 -15.42
N ALA A 889 -13.01 -3.50 -14.96
CA ALA A 889 -13.21 -2.18 -14.37
C ALA A 889 -13.89 -1.22 -15.36
N ILE A 890 -13.42 -1.16 -16.61
CA ILE A 890 -14.02 -0.34 -17.67
C ILE A 890 -15.46 -0.80 -17.97
N LEU A 891 -15.71 -2.11 -18.06
CA LEU A 891 -17.04 -2.65 -18.37
C LEU A 891 -18.07 -2.49 -17.25
N TRP A 892 -17.64 -2.18 -16.02
CA TRP A 892 -18.53 -1.79 -14.94
C TRP A 892 -19.00 -0.33 -15.01
N HIS A 893 -18.33 0.53 -15.80
CA HIS A 893 -18.70 1.94 -15.92
C HIS A 893 -20.08 2.09 -16.57
N ASP A 894 -20.96 2.85 -15.93
CA ASP A 894 -22.30 3.15 -16.43
C ASP A 894 -22.65 4.61 -16.09
N GLY A 895 -23.92 4.99 -16.16
CA GLY A 895 -24.33 6.37 -15.84
C GLY A 895 -23.63 7.38 -16.76
N GLU A 896 -22.93 8.36 -16.17
CA GLU A 896 -22.17 9.38 -16.91
C GLU A 896 -21.06 8.76 -17.80
N ALA A 897 -20.51 7.61 -17.41
CA ALA A 897 -19.44 6.94 -18.15
C ALA A 897 -19.95 5.90 -19.18
N ALA A 898 -21.27 5.71 -19.32
CA ALA A 898 -21.85 4.67 -20.17
C ALA A 898 -21.41 4.76 -21.64
N ARG A 899 -21.35 5.97 -22.21
CA ARG A 899 -20.94 6.15 -23.61
C ARG A 899 -19.46 5.87 -23.84
N ALA A 900 -18.58 6.22 -22.89
CA ALA A 900 -17.16 5.89 -22.97
C ALA A 900 -16.95 4.37 -22.91
N ARG A 901 -17.65 3.68 -21.99
CA ARG A 901 -17.66 2.20 -21.94
C ARG A 901 -18.11 1.59 -23.27
N GLN A 902 -19.25 2.05 -23.82
CA GLN A 902 -19.77 1.53 -25.09
C GLN A 902 -18.76 1.67 -26.22
N ARG A 903 -18.05 2.80 -26.32
CA ARG A 903 -16.99 2.96 -27.32
C ARG A 903 -15.85 1.96 -27.12
N PHE A 904 -15.46 1.67 -25.87
CA PHE A 904 -14.45 0.64 -25.57
C PHE A 904 -14.92 -0.76 -25.99
N GLU A 905 -16.20 -1.11 -25.76
CA GLU A 905 -16.77 -2.39 -26.18
C GLU A 905 -16.73 -2.59 -27.71
N GLN A 906 -16.80 -1.49 -28.48
CA GLN A 906 -16.76 -1.48 -29.94
C GLN A 906 -15.35 -1.45 -30.54
N LEU A 907 -14.31 -1.23 -29.74
CA LEU A 907 -12.93 -1.23 -30.25
C LEU A 907 -12.53 -2.61 -30.77
N SER A 908 -11.60 -2.65 -31.73
CA SER A 908 -10.92 -3.88 -32.12
C SER A 908 -10.08 -4.42 -30.94
N ARG A 909 -9.70 -5.71 -30.97
CA ARG A 909 -8.79 -6.26 -29.96
C ARG A 909 -7.48 -5.47 -29.86
N THR A 910 -6.88 -5.13 -30.99
CA THR A 910 -5.64 -4.35 -31.07
C THR A 910 -5.78 -2.98 -30.41
N ASP A 911 -6.88 -2.28 -30.65
CA ASP A 911 -7.13 -0.96 -30.04
C ASP A 911 -7.38 -1.06 -28.55
N ARG A 912 -8.10 -2.10 -28.09
CA ARG A 912 -8.28 -2.35 -26.64
C ARG A 912 -6.94 -2.66 -25.97
N ASP A 913 -6.11 -3.50 -26.59
CA ASP A 913 -4.78 -3.81 -26.08
C ASP A 913 -3.91 -2.53 -26.00
N ALA A 914 -4.06 -1.60 -26.95
CA ALA A 914 -3.39 -0.30 -26.89
C ALA A 914 -3.87 0.56 -25.72
N VAL A 915 -5.19 0.66 -25.48
CA VAL A 915 -5.74 1.37 -24.31
C VAL A 915 -5.23 0.75 -23.01
N LEU A 916 -5.20 -0.58 -22.92
CA LEU A 916 -4.69 -1.29 -21.75
C LEU A 916 -3.19 -1.08 -21.56
N ALA A 917 -2.39 -1.03 -22.64
CA ALA A 917 -0.98 -0.69 -22.58
C ALA A 917 -0.75 0.73 -22.07
N PHE A 918 -1.57 1.70 -22.51
CA PHE A 918 -1.55 3.06 -21.97
C PHE A 918 -1.87 3.07 -20.47
N LEU A 919 -2.96 2.45 -20.02
CA LEU A 919 -3.29 2.40 -18.59
C LEU A 919 -2.21 1.71 -17.76
N LYS A 920 -1.62 0.61 -18.26
CA LYS A 920 -0.51 -0.08 -17.60
C LYS A 920 0.80 0.71 -17.62
N SER A 921 0.93 1.72 -18.47
CA SER A 921 2.08 2.64 -18.44
C SER A 921 1.97 3.67 -17.32
N LEU A 922 0.76 3.96 -16.83
CA LEU A 922 0.53 4.96 -15.79
C LEU A 922 1.13 4.55 -14.43
#